data_AF-A0A1T4PAA7-F1
#
_entry.id   AF-A0A1T4PAA7-F1
#
_cell.length_a   1.000
_cell.length_b   1.000
_cell.length_c   1.000
_cell.angle_alpha   90.00
_cell.angle_beta   90.00
_cell.angle_gamma   90.00
#
_symmetry.space_group_name_H-M   'P 1'
#
loop_
_entity.id
_entity.type
_entity.pdbx_description
1 polymer ?
#
loop_
_entity_poly.entity_id
_entity_poly.type
_entity_poly.pdbx_seq_one_letter_code
_entity_poly.pdbx_strand_id
1 'polypeptide(L)'
;MRKLILHICLFLVISAEAQPVRNQAELDNAIRKATPGSRIVMAKGEWNNTVILFEAKGTPGSPIVIEAEEAGAVKLTGNSSLRFAGDHLEVRGLRFTNGFTQAGPVVEFRKNDQLLANDCRITNCVIEDFSKPDRFTSDSWIVFWGKRNRMDHCTIGDKLNIGTTLIVELNDERSQRNFHRIDSNHFYRRSVLGSNGGEEIRVGVSRYSLTPSNTIIEHNYFEKVNGEVEIISIKSCYNTVSMNTFFECEGGLVLRHGDHNVVTGNLFLGNGKPFTGGIRVINPDQTVTHNLVLNAAGVRFRSALGVLNGVPNSQINRYFQVKNSTISRNSFIDCAAIVFGAGKDNERTAAPENVLFSGNYISVKKGPLYEDLNNDGGMIIKNNGTDAVTAPKGFAKIKTRQVEWNGMQLTYPADTSVGADLAKVGYVDKRKVGAAYFRTEAAAEPAGKTITVKPEQSKQLPAIVAGAGVNDVILLTGGGRYEMDASLKVDKKITIRADTRTELVHVGEKSLPAFIIIENGGSLTVSGISFNSAWQSFGDAQSAIVPAAKNMNRHYQLVVKDCEFYNFNESSYASFKAAKGTFADSLVFENCLFRNMSGAAIDLSAERDDKGIYNAENVIIRNCIFTDMLAGAINIYRGGNDESTTGPFVTIDHCIFNNVENREQGCVVKLLGVQYARITNSIFNHSGQGGRSIWFEEMGWDDIKVDHCNFYEAGRVQSFYGRLMGKNNSKLNPMFVKNDEKLQLPAGSQLKNKASDGGAVGIK
;
A
#
# COMPACT_ATOMS: atom_id res chain seq x y z
N MET A 1 57.84 22.08 -51.57
CA MET A 1 56.93 20.93 -51.33
C MET A 1 57.13 20.44 -49.91
N ARG A 2 56.13 20.61 -49.03
CA ARG A 2 56.18 20.30 -47.59
C ARG A 2 55.83 18.82 -47.36
N LYS A 3 56.65 18.12 -46.54
CA LYS A 3 56.39 16.76 -46.04
C LYS A 3 55.34 16.82 -44.92
N LEU A 4 54.30 16.00 -45.05
CA LEU A 4 53.24 15.84 -44.06
C LEU A 4 53.61 14.68 -43.12
N ILE A 5 53.83 14.96 -41.84
CA ILE A 5 54.08 13.97 -40.79
C ILE A 5 52.73 13.63 -40.15
N LEU A 6 52.25 12.41 -40.41
CA LEU A 6 51.04 11.85 -39.81
C LEU A 6 51.39 11.34 -38.40
N HIS A 7 50.94 12.06 -37.37
CA HIS A 7 51.01 11.57 -35.98
C HIS A 7 49.83 10.63 -35.72
N ILE A 8 50.11 9.33 -35.67
CA ILE A 8 49.18 8.31 -35.18
C ILE A 8 49.22 8.36 -33.65
N CYS A 9 48.22 9.00 -33.04
CA CYS A 9 47.98 8.91 -31.59
C CYS A 9 47.32 7.55 -31.29
N LEU A 10 48.16 6.57 -30.93
CA LEU A 10 47.73 5.29 -30.38
C LEU A 10 47.20 5.53 -28.95
N PHE A 11 45.88 5.58 -28.77
CA PHE A 11 45.28 5.53 -27.43
C PHE A 11 45.42 4.12 -26.86
N LEU A 12 46.48 3.88 -26.08
CA LEU A 12 46.56 2.71 -25.22
C LEU A 12 45.49 2.85 -24.12
N VAL A 13 44.42 2.08 -24.21
CA VAL A 13 43.50 1.87 -23.09
C VAL A 13 44.20 0.90 -22.11
N ILE A 14 44.98 1.44 -21.19
CA ILE A 14 45.51 0.68 -20.07
C ILE A 14 44.32 0.38 -19.15
N SER A 15 43.77 -0.83 -19.22
CA SER A 15 42.83 -1.29 -18.21
C SER A 15 43.59 -1.40 -16.89
N ALA A 16 43.27 -0.56 -15.91
CA ALA A 16 43.83 -0.67 -14.57
C ALA A 16 43.55 -2.07 -14.00
N GLU A 17 44.56 -2.64 -13.35
CA GLU A 17 44.44 -3.94 -12.68
C GLU A 17 43.37 -3.84 -11.58
N ALA A 18 42.52 -4.86 -11.49
CA ALA A 18 41.47 -4.91 -10.48
C ALA A 18 42.10 -5.05 -9.09
N GLN A 19 41.76 -4.16 -8.16
CA GLN A 19 42.19 -4.21 -6.77
C GLN A 19 41.14 -4.98 -5.94
N PRO A 20 41.38 -6.25 -5.58
CA PRO A 20 40.47 -6.99 -4.72
C PRO A 20 40.51 -6.46 -3.29
N VAL A 21 39.34 -6.42 -2.63
CA VAL A 21 39.18 -6.04 -1.23
C VAL A 21 38.29 -7.05 -0.50
N ARG A 22 38.64 -7.39 0.74
CA ARG A 22 37.98 -8.46 1.51
C ARG A 22 37.28 -7.99 2.78
N ASN A 23 37.48 -6.73 3.16
CA ASN A 23 36.91 -6.13 4.36
C ASN A 23 36.83 -4.59 4.23
N GLN A 24 36.16 -3.95 5.19
CA GLN A 24 35.96 -2.49 5.22
C GLN A 24 37.28 -1.71 5.14
N ALA A 25 38.32 -2.12 5.88
CA ALA A 25 39.58 -1.39 5.92
C ALA A 25 40.32 -1.40 4.57
N GLU A 26 40.29 -2.55 3.88
CA GLU A 26 40.82 -2.67 2.52
C GLU A 26 40.02 -1.84 1.52
N LEU A 27 38.69 -1.84 1.62
CA LEU A 27 37.79 -1.03 0.78
C LEU A 27 38.08 0.47 0.95
N ASP A 28 38.14 0.97 2.18
CA ASP A 28 38.41 2.38 2.47
C ASP A 28 39.80 2.80 1.95
N ASN A 29 40.80 1.93 2.10
CA ASN A 29 42.15 2.17 1.61
C ASN A 29 42.21 2.18 0.08
N ALA A 30 41.46 1.29 -0.58
CA ALA A 30 41.35 1.26 -2.03
C ALA A 30 40.70 2.54 -2.57
N ILE A 31 39.59 2.98 -1.95
CA ILE A 31 38.91 4.23 -2.33
C ILE A 31 39.85 5.43 -2.19
N ARG A 32 40.58 5.56 -1.07
CA ARG A 32 41.53 6.67 -0.84
C ARG A 32 42.67 6.73 -1.86
N LYS A 33 43.08 5.59 -2.42
CA LYS A 33 44.19 5.49 -3.40
C LYS A 33 43.71 5.48 -4.85
N ALA A 34 42.40 5.43 -5.07
CA ALA A 34 41.84 5.29 -6.40
C ALA A 34 42.17 6.51 -7.27
N THR A 35 42.58 6.23 -8.49
CA THR A 35 42.80 7.22 -9.56
C THR A 35 41.81 6.95 -10.70
N PRO A 36 41.56 7.92 -11.61
CA PRO A 36 40.65 7.72 -12.74
C PRO A 36 40.93 6.40 -13.48
N GLY A 37 39.90 5.55 -13.64
CA GLY A 37 40.00 4.22 -14.24
C GLY A 37 40.28 3.07 -13.26
N SER A 38 40.51 3.36 -11.97
CA SER A 38 40.68 2.33 -10.95
C SER A 38 39.44 1.44 -10.82
N ARG A 39 39.68 0.14 -10.58
CA ARG A 39 38.64 -0.87 -10.35
C ARG A 39 38.86 -1.54 -9.00
N ILE A 40 37.89 -1.41 -8.11
CA ILE A 40 37.89 -2.00 -6.76
C ILE A 40 36.88 -3.14 -6.75
N VAL A 41 37.35 -4.36 -6.49
CA VAL A 41 36.52 -5.58 -6.55
C VAL A 41 36.27 -6.11 -5.15
N MET A 42 35.04 -6.02 -4.69
CA MET A 42 34.62 -6.54 -3.38
C MET A 42 34.47 -8.05 -3.44
N ALA A 43 35.19 -8.78 -2.58
CA ALA A 43 35.13 -10.23 -2.50
C ALA A 43 33.73 -10.71 -2.12
N LYS A 44 33.30 -11.82 -2.72
CA LYS A 44 31.99 -12.44 -2.44
C LYS A 44 31.83 -12.80 -0.96
N GLY A 45 30.62 -12.66 -0.46
CA GLY A 45 30.28 -12.97 0.92
C GLY A 45 29.34 -11.95 1.56
N GLU A 46 29.12 -12.14 2.85
CA GLU A 46 28.35 -11.22 3.67
C GLU A 46 29.24 -10.09 4.22
N TRP A 47 28.84 -8.86 3.95
CA TRP A 47 29.45 -7.62 4.38
C TRP A 47 28.51 -6.94 5.37
N ASN A 48 28.59 -7.37 6.64
CA ASN A 48 27.72 -6.89 7.71
C ASN A 48 28.16 -5.52 8.23
N ASN A 49 27.21 -4.59 8.39
CA ASN A 49 27.44 -3.22 8.88
C ASN A 49 28.51 -2.44 8.07
N THR A 50 28.53 -2.63 6.75
CA THR A 50 29.53 -2.02 5.86
C THR A 50 29.05 -0.65 5.36
N VAL A 51 29.84 0.38 5.61
CA VAL A 51 29.54 1.76 5.22
C VAL A 51 30.49 2.17 4.10
N ILE A 52 29.98 2.27 2.88
CA ILE A 52 30.77 2.63 1.71
C ILE A 52 30.69 4.15 1.50
N LEU A 53 31.71 4.89 1.94
CA LEU A 53 31.89 6.29 1.54
C LEU A 53 32.78 6.33 0.29
N PHE A 54 32.16 6.37 -0.87
CA PHE A 54 32.84 6.44 -2.16
C PHE A 54 33.20 7.90 -2.49
N GLU A 55 34.20 8.42 -1.78
CA GLU A 55 34.75 9.76 -1.98
C GLU A 55 35.98 9.71 -2.88
N ALA A 56 35.79 10.01 -4.17
CA ALA A 56 36.85 9.99 -5.17
C ALA A 56 36.48 10.87 -6.38
N LYS A 57 37.42 11.02 -7.34
CA LYS A 57 37.18 11.78 -8.56
C LYS A 57 37.73 11.04 -9.78
N GLY A 58 36.83 10.46 -10.57
CA GLY A 58 37.13 9.92 -11.88
C GLY A 58 37.16 11.02 -12.95
N THR A 59 37.12 10.61 -14.22
CA THR A 59 37.02 11.53 -15.37
C THR A 59 36.05 10.99 -16.40
N PRO A 60 35.53 11.83 -17.32
CA PRO A 60 34.78 11.35 -18.47
C PRO A 60 35.60 10.30 -19.24
N GLY A 61 35.06 9.08 -19.37
CA GLY A 61 35.72 7.95 -20.05
C GLY A 61 36.57 7.05 -19.16
N SER A 62 36.98 7.52 -17.98
CA SER A 62 37.73 6.72 -16.99
C SER A 62 37.10 6.89 -15.59
N PRO A 63 35.89 6.35 -15.37
CA PRO A 63 35.27 6.36 -14.06
C PRO A 63 36.05 5.49 -13.08
N ILE A 64 35.88 5.75 -11.79
CA ILE A 64 36.35 4.82 -10.75
C ILE A 64 35.20 3.87 -10.44
N VAL A 65 35.48 2.57 -10.42
CA VAL A 65 34.44 1.53 -10.29
C VAL A 65 34.63 0.74 -9.00
N ILE A 66 33.56 0.61 -8.21
CA ILE A 66 33.41 -0.42 -7.18
C ILE A 66 32.47 -1.49 -7.72
N GLU A 67 32.89 -2.74 -7.73
CA GLU A 67 32.06 -3.85 -8.21
C GLU A 67 32.16 -5.09 -7.32
N ALA A 68 31.10 -5.90 -7.30
CA ALA A 68 31.16 -7.23 -6.73
C ALA A 68 32.06 -8.14 -7.57
N GLU A 69 32.83 -9.02 -6.92
CA GLU A 69 33.58 -10.11 -7.56
C GLU A 69 32.68 -10.96 -8.46
N GLU A 70 31.48 -11.28 -7.96
CA GLU A 70 30.39 -11.92 -8.67
C GLU A 70 29.10 -11.17 -8.35
N ALA A 71 28.35 -10.77 -9.38
CA ALA A 71 27.17 -9.92 -9.21
C ALA A 71 26.12 -10.61 -8.30
N GLY A 72 25.69 -9.92 -7.25
CA GLY A 72 24.77 -10.43 -6.24
C GLY A 72 25.40 -11.28 -5.13
N ALA A 73 26.67 -11.66 -5.27
CA ALA A 73 27.38 -12.45 -4.28
C ALA A 73 27.94 -11.61 -3.11
N VAL A 74 28.04 -10.28 -3.28
CA VAL A 74 28.35 -9.33 -2.20
C VAL A 74 27.05 -8.86 -1.56
N LYS A 75 26.75 -9.39 -0.37
CA LYS A 75 25.54 -9.09 0.40
C LYS A 75 25.86 -8.10 1.51
N LEU A 76 25.36 -6.87 1.37
CA LEU A 76 25.44 -5.83 2.39
C LEU A 76 24.28 -6.02 3.37
N THR A 77 24.60 -6.46 4.59
CA THR A 77 23.63 -6.78 5.66
C THR A 77 23.77 -5.86 6.87
N GLY A 78 22.83 -5.93 7.81
CA GLY A 78 22.85 -5.08 9.01
C GLY A 78 22.75 -3.60 8.67
N ASN A 79 23.53 -2.75 9.36
CA ASN A 79 23.59 -1.31 9.15
C ASN A 79 24.56 -0.94 8.02
N SER A 80 24.24 -1.36 6.80
CA SER A 80 25.06 -1.06 5.61
C SER A 80 24.49 0.09 4.78
N SER A 81 25.37 0.88 4.15
CA SER A 81 24.98 2.03 3.31
C SER A 81 26.05 2.36 2.27
N LEU A 82 25.67 3.14 1.26
CA LEU A 82 26.52 3.67 0.20
C LEU A 82 26.31 5.18 0.05
N ARG A 83 27.41 5.94 0.06
CA ARG A 83 27.41 7.37 -0.25
C ARG A 83 28.40 7.68 -1.35
N PHE A 84 27.94 8.34 -2.41
CA PHE A 84 28.82 8.89 -3.44
C PHE A 84 29.26 10.31 -3.06
N ALA A 85 30.51 10.64 -3.34
CA ALA A 85 31.03 11.99 -3.15
C ALA A 85 32.13 12.28 -4.18
N GLY A 86 31.91 13.29 -5.03
CA GLY A 86 32.79 13.60 -6.16
C GLY A 86 32.20 13.20 -7.51
N ASP A 87 33.05 13.04 -8.53
CA ASP A 87 32.61 12.98 -9.93
C ASP A 87 33.01 11.66 -10.60
N HIS A 88 32.18 11.17 -11.54
CA HIS A 88 32.47 10.01 -12.39
C HIS A 88 32.79 8.72 -11.63
N LEU A 89 31.88 8.33 -10.73
CA LEU A 89 31.98 7.13 -9.90
C LEU A 89 30.92 6.11 -10.29
N GLU A 90 31.26 4.82 -10.32
CA GLU A 90 30.32 3.74 -10.65
C GLU A 90 30.31 2.65 -9.57
N VAL A 91 29.12 2.23 -9.14
CA VAL A 91 28.93 1.05 -8.28
C VAL A 91 28.07 0.02 -9.00
N ARG A 92 28.49 -1.24 -9.01
CA ARG A 92 27.69 -2.32 -9.61
C ARG A 92 27.77 -3.69 -8.94
N GLY A 93 26.67 -4.44 -9.06
CA GLY A 93 26.62 -5.84 -8.64
C GLY A 93 26.40 -6.08 -7.14
N LEU A 94 26.11 -5.05 -6.35
CA LEU A 94 25.92 -5.18 -4.89
C LEU A 94 24.47 -5.50 -4.53
N ARG A 95 24.25 -6.23 -3.43
CA ARG A 95 22.90 -6.53 -2.89
C ARG A 95 22.76 -6.09 -1.44
N PHE A 96 21.86 -5.15 -1.17
CA PHE A 96 21.43 -4.76 0.17
C PHE A 96 20.24 -5.64 0.59
N THR A 97 20.36 -6.35 1.70
CA THR A 97 19.33 -7.27 2.21
C THR A 97 19.57 -7.58 3.69
N ASN A 98 18.59 -8.13 4.41
CA ASN A 98 18.72 -8.53 5.83
C ASN A 98 19.33 -7.42 6.71
N GLY A 99 18.79 -6.21 6.62
CA GLY A 99 19.32 -5.06 7.34
C GLY A 99 18.48 -3.81 7.14
N PHE A 100 18.98 -2.68 7.64
CA PHE A 100 18.39 -1.35 7.48
C PHE A 100 19.44 -0.32 7.90
N THR A 101 19.40 0.89 7.35
CA THR A 101 20.26 1.97 7.83
C THR A 101 19.79 2.46 9.20
N GLN A 102 20.68 2.77 10.13
CA GLN A 102 20.27 3.42 11.39
C GLN A 102 19.93 4.90 11.18
N ALA A 103 20.70 5.59 10.35
CA ALA A 103 20.51 6.97 9.98
C ALA A 103 20.80 7.18 8.49
N GLY A 104 20.09 8.13 7.88
CA GLY A 104 20.24 8.47 6.47
C GLY A 104 19.76 7.39 5.49
N PRO A 105 19.91 7.64 4.18
CA PRO A 105 19.49 6.73 3.14
C PRO A 105 20.39 5.50 2.98
N VAL A 106 19.89 4.46 2.31
CA VAL A 106 20.69 3.29 1.91
C VAL A 106 21.74 3.70 0.87
N VAL A 107 21.34 4.50 -0.11
CA VAL A 107 22.19 5.07 -1.17
C VAL A 107 21.97 6.58 -1.21
N GLU A 108 23.03 7.37 -1.05
CA GLU A 108 22.94 8.83 -1.11
C GLU A 108 24.02 9.43 -2.03
N PHE A 109 23.63 10.34 -2.91
CA PHE A 109 24.52 11.00 -3.88
C PHE A 109 25.19 12.26 -3.32
N ARG A 110 25.60 12.19 -2.05
CA ARG A 110 26.46 13.18 -1.38
C ARG A 110 27.08 12.57 -0.14
N LYS A 111 28.16 13.18 0.34
CA LYS A 111 28.70 12.92 1.69
C LYS A 111 27.95 13.74 2.74
N ASN A 112 27.73 15.01 2.43
CA ASN A 112 27.14 16.06 3.27
C ASN A 112 26.73 17.26 2.39
N ASP A 113 26.29 18.35 3.00
CA ASP A 113 25.87 19.57 2.28
C ASP A 113 27.03 20.27 1.56
N GLN A 114 28.29 19.94 1.84
CA GLN A 114 29.44 20.56 1.18
C GLN A 114 29.85 19.81 -0.08
N LEU A 115 29.75 18.47 -0.08
CA LEU A 115 30.27 17.61 -1.12
C LEU A 115 29.20 16.68 -1.70
N LEU A 116 28.73 17.04 -2.90
CA LEU A 116 27.75 16.29 -3.69
C LEU A 116 28.44 15.29 -4.64
N ALA A 117 27.65 14.45 -5.30
CA ALA A 117 28.09 13.57 -6.38
C ALA A 117 27.55 14.01 -7.74
N ASN A 118 28.38 14.00 -8.78
CA ASN A 118 27.94 14.28 -10.16
C ASN A 118 28.47 13.23 -11.13
N ASP A 119 27.72 12.99 -12.20
CA ASP A 119 28.10 12.04 -13.24
C ASP A 119 28.39 10.63 -12.68
N CYS A 120 27.75 10.27 -11.57
CA CYS A 120 27.90 8.99 -10.88
C CYS A 120 26.80 8.01 -11.27
N ARG A 121 27.09 6.72 -11.17
CA ARG A 121 26.19 5.65 -11.61
C ARG A 121 26.08 4.53 -10.59
N ILE A 122 24.86 4.08 -10.33
CA ILE A 122 24.60 2.80 -9.66
C ILE A 122 23.88 1.88 -10.65
N THR A 123 24.40 0.67 -10.84
CA THR A 123 23.83 -0.25 -11.83
C THR A 123 23.92 -1.72 -11.44
N ASN A 124 22.97 -2.54 -11.90
CA ASN A 124 22.96 -3.98 -11.61
C ASN A 124 23.03 -4.28 -10.10
N CYS A 125 22.35 -3.47 -9.28
CA CYS A 125 22.30 -3.62 -7.83
C CYS A 125 20.89 -4.04 -7.36
N VAL A 126 20.81 -4.66 -6.19
CA VAL A 126 19.54 -5.03 -5.55
C VAL A 126 19.42 -4.32 -4.20
N ILE A 127 18.26 -3.74 -3.91
CA ILE A 127 17.84 -3.36 -2.56
C ILE A 127 16.50 -4.04 -2.30
N GLU A 128 16.50 -5.06 -1.46
CA GLU A 128 15.31 -5.87 -1.16
C GLU A 128 15.19 -6.09 0.35
N ASP A 129 14.00 -5.85 0.89
CA ASP A 129 13.66 -6.12 2.28
C ASP A 129 14.66 -5.49 3.29
N PHE A 130 15.14 -4.29 2.96
CA PHE A 130 16.12 -3.53 3.75
C PHE A 130 15.42 -2.44 4.59
N SER A 131 14.26 -2.80 5.14
CA SER A 131 13.31 -1.88 5.78
C SER A 131 13.56 -1.73 7.27
N LYS A 132 13.26 -0.55 7.82
CA LYS A 132 13.22 -0.35 9.28
C LYS A 132 12.24 -1.36 9.92
N PRO A 133 12.55 -1.91 11.13
CA PRO A 133 11.66 -2.86 11.80
C PRO A 133 10.28 -2.29 12.14
N ASP A 134 10.22 -1.00 12.45
CA ASP A 134 8.98 -0.29 12.74
C ASP A 134 8.44 0.41 11.48
N ARG A 135 7.18 0.15 11.13
CA ARG A 135 6.55 0.64 9.90
C ARG A 135 6.53 2.15 9.78
N PHE A 136 6.46 2.91 10.88
CA PHE A 136 6.39 4.37 10.84
C PHE A 136 7.69 5.06 11.22
N THR A 137 8.78 4.30 11.35
CA THR A 137 10.13 4.85 11.36
C THR A 137 10.54 5.17 9.93
N SER A 138 10.62 6.46 9.61
CA SER A 138 10.84 6.93 8.25
C SER A 138 12.28 6.77 7.78
N ASP A 139 12.43 6.36 6.53
CA ASP A 139 13.66 6.55 5.74
C ASP A 139 13.34 6.60 4.24
N SER A 140 14.36 6.91 3.45
CA SER A 140 14.36 6.71 2.00
C SER A 140 15.52 5.80 1.63
N TRP A 141 15.36 4.97 0.62
CA TRP A 141 16.42 4.07 0.21
C TRP A 141 17.43 4.75 -0.70
N ILE A 142 16.97 5.50 -1.69
CA ILE A 142 17.86 6.20 -2.63
C ILE A 142 17.56 7.70 -2.60
N VAL A 143 18.59 8.52 -2.42
CA VAL A 143 18.45 9.98 -2.49
C VAL A 143 19.48 10.57 -3.46
N PHE A 144 18.98 11.12 -4.55
CA PHE A 144 19.74 11.84 -5.56
C PHE A 144 19.96 13.29 -5.14
N TRP A 145 21.21 13.72 -5.29
CA TRP A 145 21.70 15.09 -5.22
C TRP A 145 22.63 15.33 -6.42
N GLY A 146 23.09 16.57 -6.61
CA GLY A 146 24.03 16.92 -7.67
C GLY A 146 23.42 16.82 -9.07
N LYS A 147 24.23 16.50 -10.08
CA LYS A 147 23.81 16.51 -11.50
C LYS A 147 24.29 15.28 -12.26
N ARG A 148 23.53 14.90 -13.29
CA ARG A 148 23.85 13.86 -14.29
C ARG A 148 24.14 12.48 -13.72
N ASN A 149 23.72 12.23 -12.47
CA ASN A 149 23.74 10.90 -11.89
C ASN A 149 22.74 9.96 -12.57
N ARG A 150 23.05 8.66 -12.57
CA ARG A 150 22.24 7.62 -13.21
C ARG A 150 22.02 6.43 -12.28
N MET A 151 20.79 5.92 -12.26
CA MET A 151 20.47 4.61 -11.69
C MET A 151 19.83 3.75 -12.77
N ASP A 152 20.45 2.63 -13.08
CA ASP A 152 19.94 1.75 -14.14
C ASP A 152 20.18 0.27 -13.94
N HIS A 153 19.27 -0.57 -14.43
CA HIS A 153 19.33 -2.04 -14.26
C HIS A 153 19.39 -2.46 -12.78
N CYS A 154 18.76 -1.70 -11.87
CA CYS A 154 18.65 -2.08 -10.47
C CYS A 154 17.29 -2.70 -10.16
N THR A 155 17.24 -3.62 -9.21
CA THR A 155 16.00 -4.20 -8.69
C THR A 155 15.75 -3.72 -7.27
N ILE A 156 14.61 -3.06 -7.05
CA ILE A 156 14.25 -2.43 -5.78
C ILE A 156 12.88 -2.96 -5.37
N GLY A 157 12.74 -3.48 -4.15
CA GLY A 157 11.43 -3.93 -3.70
C GLY A 157 11.34 -4.29 -2.23
N ASP A 158 10.11 -4.49 -1.77
CA ASP A 158 9.80 -4.81 -0.39
C ASP A 158 10.30 -3.75 0.61
N LYS A 159 10.13 -2.46 0.26
CA LYS A 159 10.18 -1.36 1.25
C LYS A 159 8.87 -1.32 2.03
N LEU A 160 8.94 -1.61 3.32
CA LEU A 160 7.78 -1.86 4.19
C LEU A 160 7.51 -0.73 5.18
N ASN A 161 8.48 0.13 5.45
CA ASN A 161 8.33 1.28 6.34
C ASN A 161 8.09 2.58 5.55
N ILE A 162 7.50 3.58 6.22
CA ILE A 162 7.16 4.90 5.69
C ILE A 162 8.39 5.62 5.11
N GLY A 163 8.11 6.50 4.15
CA GLY A 163 9.07 7.33 3.47
C GLY A 163 9.28 6.86 2.04
N THR A 164 9.38 7.81 1.12
CA THR A 164 9.54 7.56 -0.32
C THR A 164 10.75 6.64 -0.59
N THR A 165 10.64 5.66 -1.50
CA THR A 165 11.77 4.74 -1.82
C THR A 165 12.93 5.52 -2.44
N LEU A 166 12.66 6.29 -3.49
CA LEU A 166 13.64 7.09 -4.21
C LEU A 166 13.23 8.57 -4.23
N ILE A 167 14.13 9.45 -3.80
CA ILE A 167 13.94 10.91 -3.86
C ILE A 167 14.99 11.55 -4.77
N VAL A 168 14.57 12.51 -5.59
CA VAL A 168 15.45 13.51 -6.18
C VAL A 168 15.30 14.82 -5.43
N GLU A 169 16.37 15.24 -4.75
CA GLU A 169 16.37 16.44 -3.91
C GLU A 169 16.75 17.71 -4.69
N LEU A 170 16.02 18.79 -4.42
CA LEU A 170 16.18 20.09 -5.07
C LEU A 170 16.48 21.22 -4.09
N ASN A 171 16.64 20.88 -2.81
CA ASN A 171 16.92 21.81 -1.70
C ASN A 171 18.30 22.47 -1.78
N ASP A 172 19.06 22.19 -2.83
CA ASP A 172 20.35 22.80 -3.14
C ASP A 172 20.37 23.14 -4.64
N GLU A 173 20.75 24.38 -5.00
CA GLU A 173 20.83 24.83 -6.40
C GLU A 173 21.76 23.97 -7.27
N ARG A 174 22.79 23.36 -6.65
CA ARG A 174 23.70 22.43 -7.32
C ARG A 174 23.02 21.10 -7.68
N SER A 175 21.84 20.82 -7.11
CA SER A 175 21.00 19.65 -7.41
C SER A 175 19.77 19.96 -8.28
N GLN A 176 19.59 21.23 -8.66
CA GLN A 176 18.55 21.67 -9.60
C GLN A 176 19.06 21.60 -11.03
N ARG A 177 18.15 21.53 -12.01
CA ARG A 177 18.49 21.27 -13.42
C ARG A 177 19.50 20.12 -13.51
N ASN A 178 19.15 19.01 -12.84
CA ASN A 178 20.05 17.92 -12.55
C ASN A 178 20.31 17.05 -13.76
N PHE A 179 19.33 16.84 -14.64
CA PHE A 179 19.43 15.86 -15.73
C PHE A 179 19.78 14.45 -15.22
N HIS A 180 19.26 14.08 -14.05
CA HIS A 180 19.36 12.71 -13.57
C HIS A 180 18.58 11.76 -14.48
N ARG A 181 19.05 10.52 -14.55
CA ARG A 181 18.40 9.46 -15.33
C ARG A 181 18.14 8.23 -14.47
N ILE A 182 16.88 7.81 -14.42
CA ILE A 182 16.42 6.62 -13.71
C ILE A 182 15.81 5.72 -14.77
N ASP A 183 16.55 4.69 -15.20
CA ASP A 183 16.15 3.89 -16.35
C ASP A 183 16.38 2.39 -16.25
N SER A 184 15.56 1.59 -16.93
CA SER A 184 15.76 0.13 -17.01
C SER A 184 15.74 -0.59 -15.65
N ASN A 185 15.11 -0.01 -14.62
CA ASN A 185 15.01 -0.58 -13.29
C ASN A 185 13.74 -1.44 -13.12
N HIS A 186 13.79 -2.37 -12.18
CA HIS A 186 12.63 -3.15 -11.73
C HIS A 186 12.25 -2.75 -10.30
N PHE A 187 11.19 -1.96 -10.17
CA PHE A 187 10.56 -1.65 -8.88
C PHE A 187 9.43 -2.64 -8.63
N TYR A 188 9.46 -3.38 -7.53
CA TYR A 188 8.44 -4.40 -7.27
C TYR A 188 8.01 -4.45 -5.81
N ARG A 189 6.76 -4.87 -5.60
CA ARG A 189 6.18 -5.17 -4.28
C ARG A 189 6.46 -4.10 -3.23
N ARG A 190 5.84 -2.95 -3.41
CA ARG A 190 5.65 -2.02 -2.30
C ARG A 190 4.25 -2.22 -1.76
N SER A 191 4.12 -2.95 -0.66
CA SER A 191 2.82 -3.22 -0.03
C SER A 191 2.13 -1.93 0.44
N VAL A 192 0.81 -1.98 0.56
CA VAL A 192 -0.02 -0.86 1.03
C VAL A 192 0.49 -0.36 2.38
N LEU A 193 0.88 0.91 2.47
CA LEU A 193 1.40 1.44 3.74
C LEU A 193 0.30 1.64 4.79
N GLY A 194 -0.96 1.84 4.36
CA GLY A 194 -2.06 2.23 5.25
C GLY A 194 -1.95 3.67 5.76
N SER A 195 -1.20 4.52 5.04
CA SER A 195 -0.93 5.93 5.32
C SER A 195 -0.39 6.62 4.06
N ASN A 196 -0.37 7.95 4.05
CA ASN A 196 0.49 8.76 3.19
C ASN A 196 1.99 8.53 3.48
N GLY A 197 2.87 8.80 2.50
CA GLY A 197 4.32 8.66 2.59
C GLY A 197 4.83 7.32 2.01
N GLY A 198 4.03 6.73 1.14
CA GLY A 198 4.24 5.45 0.48
C GLY A 198 4.78 5.56 -0.95
N GLU A 199 5.26 6.73 -1.40
CA GLU A 199 5.54 6.96 -2.83
C GLU A 199 6.81 6.24 -3.30
N GLU A 200 6.79 5.58 -4.44
CA GLU A 200 7.99 4.87 -4.95
C GLU A 200 9.07 5.85 -5.38
N ILE A 201 8.70 6.83 -6.21
CA ILE A 201 9.61 7.88 -6.67
C ILE A 201 9.01 9.25 -6.38
N ARG A 202 9.82 10.15 -5.81
CA ARG A 202 9.47 11.57 -5.67
C ARG A 202 10.55 12.46 -6.28
N VAL A 203 10.15 13.39 -7.14
CA VAL A 203 11.07 14.35 -7.77
C VAL A 203 10.79 15.75 -7.26
N GLY A 204 11.55 16.18 -6.25
CA GLY A 204 11.36 17.45 -5.55
C GLY A 204 10.38 17.38 -4.38
N VAL A 205 10.00 18.56 -3.90
CA VAL A 205 9.05 18.81 -2.80
C VAL A 205 8.28 20.09 -3.09
N SER A 206 7.17 20.33 -2.38
CA SER A 206 6.34 21.53 -2.59
C SER A 206 7.16 22.83 -2.58
N ARG A 207 8.05 23.02 -1.59
CA ARG A 207 8.89 24.23 -1.46
C ARG A 207 9.68 24.58 -2.74
N TYR A 208 10.18 23.59 -3.47
CA TYR A 208 11.00 23.77 -4.67
C TYR A 208 10.28 23.33 -5.95
N SER A 209 8.95 23.27 -5.90
CA SER A 209 8.18 22.68 -7.00
C SER A 209 8.13 23.50 -8.26
N LEU A 210 8.39 24.80 -8.18
CA LEU A 210 8.47 25.70 -9.35
C LEU A 210 9.88 25.73 -9.96
N THR A 211 10.79 24.91 -9.44
CA THR A 211 12.17 24.84 -9.91
C THR A 211 12.32 23.74 -10.97
N PRO A 212 13.02 24.01 -12.09
CA PRO A 212 13.37 22.98 -13.06
C PRO A 212 14.29 21.91 -12.45
N SER A 213 13.84 20.66 -12.52
CA SER A 213 14.64 19.49 -12.15
C SER A 213 15.28 18.85 -13.38
N ASN A 214 14.53 18.74 -14.49
CA ASN A 214 14.99 18.06 -15.71
C ASN A 214 15.33 16.57 -15.52
N THR A 215 14.74 15.92 -14.51
CA THR A 215 14.93 14.47 -14.30
C THR A 215 14.22 13.68 -15.39
N ILE A 216 14.86 12.59 -15.83
CA ILE A 216 14.35 11.65 -16.82
C ILE A 216 14.09 10.30 -16.13
N ILE A 217 12.86 9.82 -16.19
CA ILE A 217 12.44 8.51 -15.67
C ILE A 217 11.90 7.68 -16.84
N GLU A 218 12.65 6.68 -17.31
CA GLU A 218 12.26 5.96 -18.52
C GLU A 218 12.57 4.46 -18.53
N HIS A 219 11.79 3.67 -19.28
CA HIS A 219 12.03 2.23 -19.44
C HIS A 219 12.09 1.43 -18.13
N ASN A 220 11.44 1.89 -17.06
CA ASN A 220 11.35 1.16 -15.80
C ASN A 220 10.10 0.26 -15.77
N TYR A 221 10.18 -0.84 -15.05
CA TYR A 221 9.05 -1.73 -14.76
C TYR A 221 8.64 -1.59 -13.29
N PHE A 222 7.41 -1.15 -13.06
CA PHE A 222 6.78 -1.07 -11.73
C PHE A 222 5.79 -2.23 -11.59
N GLU A 223 6.00 -3.10 -10.62
CA GLU A 223 5.20 -4.31 -10.40
C GLU A 223 4.57 -4.29 -9.01
N LYS A 224 3.24 -4.16 -8.92
CA LYS A 224 2.52 -4.20 -7.64
C LYS A 224 3.10 -3.20 -6.63
N VAL A 225 3.39 -2.00 -7.13
CA VAL A 225 3.80 -0.85 -6.32
C VAL A 225 2.53 -0.19 -5.80
N ASN A 226 2.17 -0.56 -4.57
CA ASN A 226 0.87 -0.31 -3.95
C ASN A 226 0.97 0.56 -2.68
N GLY A 227 2.12 1.17 -2.41
CA GLY A 227 2.40 1.86 -1.15
C GLY A 227 1.35 2.89 -0.77
N GLU A 228 0.90 3.71 -1.73
CA GLU A 228 -0.15 4.70 -1.57
C GLU A 228 -0.72 5.14 -2.94
N VAL A 229 -1.43 6.27 -3.00
CA VAL A 229 -2.04 6.77 -4.24
C VAL A 229 -1.02 7.26 -5.28
N GLU A 230 0.15 7.73 -4.86
CA GLU A 230 1.21 8.24 -5.75
C GLU A 230 2.32 7.20 -5.94
N ILE A 231 2.38 6.55 -7.11
CA ILE A 231 3.52 5.67 -7.46
C ILE A 231 4.74 6.55 -7.75
N ILE A 232 4.57 7.48 -8.69
CA ILE A 232 5.54 8.53 -9.00
C ILE A 232 4.89 9.85 -8.65
N SER A 233 5.53 10.63 -7.79
CA SER A 233 5.10 11.96 -7.39
C SER A 233 6.07 13.02 -7.88
N ILE A 234 5.72 13.66 -9.00
CA ILE A 234 6.49 14.77 -9.56
C ILE A 234 6.11 16.04 -8.80
N LYS A 235 7.10 16.65 -8.14
CA LYS A 235 6.96 17.87 -7.34
C LYS A 235 8.02 18.90 -7.76
N SER A 236 8.19 19.09 -9.07
CA SER A 236 9.17 19.98 -9.71
C SER A 236 8.84 20.18 -11.20
N CYS A 237 9.58 21.06 -11.89
CA CYS A 237 9.31 21.39 -13.29
C CYS A 237 10.23 20.67 -14.30
N TYR A 238 9.78 20.61 -15.55
CA TYR A 238 10.56 20.15 -16.73
C TYR A 238 11.06 18.71 -16.68
N ASN A 239 10.39 17.83 -15.94
CA ASN A 239 10.74 16.41 -15.89
C ASN A 239 10.14 15.66 -17.08
N THR A 240 10.76 14.54 -17.45
CA THR A 240 10.23 13.60 -18.46
C THR A 240 10.04 12.24 -17.83
N VAL A 241 8.81 11.70 -17.92
CA VAL A 241 8.48 10.34 -17.51
C VAL A 241 7.95 9.58 -18.71
N SER A 242 8.76 8.66 -19.25
CA SER A 242 8.46 8.06 -20.56
C SER A 242 8.74 6.58 -20.69
N MET A 243 7.90 5.87 -21.45
CA MET A 243 8.16 4.47 -21.82
C MET A 243 8.32 3.51 -20.63
N ASN A 244 7.69 3.81 -19.49
CA ASN A 244 7.65 2.92 -18.33
C ASN A 244 6.44 1.97 -18.41
N THR A 245 6.53 0.80 -17.78
CA THR A 245 5.40 -0.13 -17.61
C THR A 245 4.99 -0.21 -16.14
N PHE A 246 3.71 -0.02 -15.87
CA PHE A 246 3.08 -0.17 -14.55
C PHE A 246 2.16 -1.38 -14.58
N PHE A 247 2.53 -2.45 -13.89
CA PHE A 247 1.80 -3.70 -13.82
C PHE A 247 1.13 -3.85 -12.46
N GLU A 248 -0.20 -3.82 -12.44
CA GLU A 248 -1.04 -4.05 -11.24
C GLU A 248 -0.70 -3.14 -10.05
N CYS A 249 -0.24 -1.92 -10.32
CA CYS A 249 0.09 -0.94 -9.30
C CYS A 249 -1.16 -0.20 -8.82
N GLU A 250 -1.44 -0.29 -7.52
CA GLU A 250 -2.52 0.44 -6.86
C GLU A 250 -2.07 1.89 -6.64
N GLY A 251 -2.17 2.72 -7.67
CA GLY A 251 -1.80 4.14 -7.63
C GLY A 251 -1.63 4.71 -9.03
N GLY A 252 -1.05 5.90 -9.14
CA GLY A 252 -0.81 6.53 -10.43
C GLY A 252 0.51 7.29 -10.52
N LEU A 253 0.81 7.74 -11.74
CA LEU A 253 1.81 8.76 -12.02
C LEU A 253 1.14 10.12 -11.79
N VAL A 254 1.65 10.87 -10.82
CA VAL A 254 1.06 12.12 -10.36
C VAL A 254 1.97 13.30 -10.64
N LEU A 255 1.48 14.24 -11.43
CA LEU A 255 2.07 15.57 -11.62
C LEU A 255 1.64 16.46 -10.44
N ARG A 256 2.14 16.14 -9.24
CA ARG A 256 1.61 16.64 -7.97
C ARG A 256 1.86 18.13 -7.75
N HIS A 257 3.05 18.61 -8.09
CA HIS A 257 3.42 20.02 -8.12
C HIS A 257 4.39 20.30 -9.29
N GLY A 258 4.54 21.57 -9.66
CA GLY A 258 5.41 21.99 -10.77
C GLY A 258 4.77 21.86 -12.14
N ASP A 259 5.38 22.47 -13.14
CA ASP A 259 4.83 22.67 -14.49
C ASP A 259 5.81 22.17 -15.59
N HIS A 260 5.38 22.25 -16.85
CA HIS A 260 6.19 21.87 -18.02
C HIS A 260 6.71 20.43 -18.01
N ASN A 261 6.02 19.51 -17.31
CA ASN A 261 6.42 18.11 -17.28
C ASN A 261 5.83 17.35 -18.48
N VAL A 262 6.58 16.35 -18.95
CA VAL A 262 6.20 15.50 -20.08
C VAL A 262 5.98 14.07 -19.60
N VAL A 263 4.78 13.54 -19.83
CA VAL A 263 4.40 12.15 -19.54
C VAL A 263 4.03 11.47 -20.85
N THR A 264 4.92 10.60 -21.36
CA THR A 264 4.73 10.06 -22.71
C THR A 264 5.06 8.59 -22.92
N GLY A 265 4.23 7.88 -23.69
CA GLY A 265 4.55 6.50 -24.07
C GLY A 265 4.51 5.49 -22.93
N ASN A 266 3.91 5.80 -21.78
CA ASN A 266 3.85 4.87 -20.67
C ASN A 266 2.74 3.83 -20.87
N LEU A 267 2.96 2.61 -20.38
CA LEU A 267 2.00 1.51 -20.37
C LEU A 267 1.50 1.26 -18.95
N PHE A 268 0.19 1.25 -18.74
CA PHE A 268 -0.45 0.87 -17.48
C PHE A 268 -1.32 -0.37 -17.71
N LEU A 269 -0.99 -1.47 -17.04
CA LEU A 269 -1.67 -2.75 -17.07
C LEU A 269 -2.39 -2.97 -15.75
N GLY A 270 -3.65 -2.55 -15.67
CA GLY A 270 -4.45 -2.65 -14.45
C GLY A 270 -5.06 -4.04 -14.22
N ASN A 271 -5.29 -4.82 -15.29
CA ASN A 271 -5.90 -6.16 -15.24
C ASN A 271 -7.24 -6.25 -14.47
N GLY A 272 -7.94 -5.13 -14.28
CA GLY A 272 -9.15 -5.07 -13.46
C GLY A 272 -8.89 -5.19 -11.95
N LYS A 273 -7.63 -5.22 -11.51
CA LYS A 273 -7.28 -5.23 -10.09
C LYS A 273 -7.77 -3.91 -9.46
N PRO A 274 -8.50 -3.96 -8.32
CA PRO A 274 -8.97 -2.75 -7.63
C PRO A 274 -7.88 -1.70 -7.42
N PHE A 275 -8.27 -0.43 -7.44
CA PHE A 275 -7.39 0.72 -7.14
C PHE A 275 -6.22 0.95 -8.09
N THR A 276 -6.08 0.14 -9.15
CA THR A 276 -5.11 0.39 -10.23
C THR A 276 -5.47 1.66 -11.00
N GLY A 277 -4.53 2.60 -11.08
CA GLY A 277 -4.75 3.91 -11.68
C GLY A 277 -3.91 4.16 -12.92
N GLY A 278 -3.91 5.41 -13.36
CA GLY A 278 -3.10 5.88 -14.50
C GLY A 278 -2.43 7.21 -14.18
N ILE A 279 -2.89 8.28 -14.82
CA ILE A 279 -2.20 9.58 -14.79
C ILE A 279 -3.06 10.63 -14.09
N ARG A 280 -2.46 11.36 -13.15
CA ARG A 280 -3.10 12.46 -12.45
C ARG A 280 -2.43 13.79 -12.79
N VAL A 281 -3.19 14.70 -13.38
CA VAL A 281 -2.74 15.99 -13.89
C VAL A 281 -3.20 17.11 -12.94
N ILE A 282 -2.22 17.86 -12.45
CA ILE A 282 -2.39 19.07 -11.61
C ILE A 282 -1.41 20.10 -12.17
N ASN A 283 -1.61 21.38 -11.83
CA ASN A 283 -0.71 22.49 -12.19
C ASN A 283 -0.68 22.75 -13.72
N PRO A 284 -0.08 23.86 -14.16
CA PRO A 284 -0.16 24.28 -15.56
C PRO A 284 0.87 23.59 -16.47
N ASP A 285 0.68 23.79 -17.78
CA ASP A 285 1.64 23.51 -18.85
C ASP A 285 2.13 22.06 -18.93
N GLN A 286 1.28 21.11 -18.55
CA GLN A 286 1.61 19.68 -18.60
C GLN A 286 1.39 19.11 -20.00
N THR A 287 2.26 18.19 -20.42
CA THR A 287 2.11 17.45 -21.68
C THR A 287 1.97 15.95 -21.41
N VAL A 288 0.80 15.39 -21.73
CA VAL A 288 0.48 13.96 -21.53
C VAL A 288 0.12 13.32 -22.86
N THR A 289 1.02 12.52 -23.43
CA THR A 289 0.80 11.97 -24.79
C THR A 289 1.20 10.52 -25.01
N HIS A 290 0.56 9.83 -25.96
CA HIS A 290 0.97 8.47 -26.37
C HIS A 290 0.97 7.42 -25.23
N ASN A 291 0.29 7.67 -24.11
CA ASN A 291 0.19 6.68 -23.04
C ASN A 291 -0.93 5.68 -23.33
N LEU A 292 -0.73 4.42 -22.93
CA LEU A 292 -1.71 3.33 -23.05
C LEU A 292 -2.10 2.86 -21.65
N VAL A 293 -3.38 3.00 -21.30
CA VAL A 293 -3.93 2.53 -20.03
C VAL A 293 -4.97 1.45 -20.30
N LEU A 294 -4.74 0.25 -19.78
CA LEU A 294 -5.57 -0.93 -19.99
C LEU A 294 -6.17 -1.41 -18.67
N ASN A 295 -7.50 -1.58 -18.63
CA ASN A 295 -8.22 -2.22 -17.51
C ASN A 295 -7.89 -1.64 -16.12
N ALA A 296 -7.64 -0.33 -16.02
CA ALA A 296 -7.45 0.33 -14.72
C ALA A 296 -8.79 0.44 -13.98
N ALA A 297 -8.86 -0.08 -12.76
CA ALA A 297 -10.11 -0.17 -11.99
C ALA A 297 -10.29 0.95 -10.95
N GLY A 298 -9.28 1.81 -10.76
CA GLY A 298 -9.33 2.91 -9.83
C GLY A 298 -10.26 4.03 -10.27
N VAL A 299 -10.77 4.77 -9.28
CA VAL A 299 -11.67 5.91 -9.44
C VAL A 299 -11.13 7.12 -8.68
N ARG A 300 -11.77 8.29 -8.84
CA ARG A 300 -11.39 9.54 -8.15
C ARG A 300 -9.91 9.85 -8.35
N PHE A 301 -9.11 9.81 -7.29
CA PHE A 301 -7.67 10.09 -7.31
C PHE A 301 -6.80 8.96 -7.85
N ARG A 302 -7.41 7.80 -8.11
CA ARG A 302 -6.83 6.62 -8.75
C ARG A 302 -7.44 6.37 -10.13
N SER A 303 -8.15 7.34 -10.70
CA SER A 303 -8.70 7.22 -12.05
C SER A 303 -7.61 6.90 -13.08
N ALA A 304 -7.99 6.29 -14.20
CA ALA A 304 -7.08 6.07 -15.33
C ALA A 304 -6.54 7.39 -15.88
N LEU A 305 -7.38 8.42 -15.87
CA LEU A 305 -6.98 9.81 -16.03
C LEU A 305 -7.79 10.69 -15.07
N GLY A 306 -7.10 11.48 -14.25
CA GLY A 306 -7.72 12.51 -13.40
C GLY A 306 -7.12 13.88 -13.69
N VAL A 307 -7.92 14.81 -14.18
CA VAL A 307 -7.54 16.23 -14.32
C VAL A 307 -8.20 16.99 -13.17
N LEU A 308 -7.41 17.48 -12.22
CA LEU A 308 -7.97 17.97 -10.94
C LEU A 308 -8.47 19.40 -11.02
N ASN A 309 -9.43 19.72 -10.15
CA ASN A 309 -9.64 21.10 -9.71
C ASN A 309 -8.48 21.58 -8.82
N GLY A 310 -8.15 22.86 -8.93
CA GLY A 310 -7.22 23.56 -8.04
C GLY A 310 -7.93 24.33 -6.93
N VAL A 311 -7.14 24.82 -5.99
CA VAL A 311 -7.56 25.77 -4.95
C VAL A 311 -7.35 27.19 -5.50
N PRO A 312 -8.36 28.09 -5.45
CA PRO A 312 -8.13 29.49 -5.79
C PRO A 312 -7.08 30.12 -4.88
N ASN A 313 -6.17 30.93 -5.42
CA ASN A 313 -5.05 31.53 -4.67
C ASN A 313 -4.25 30.49 -3.86
N SER A 314 -4.06 29.31 -4.47
CA SER A 314 -3.45 28.16 -3.81
C SER A 314 -2.08 28.49 -3.22
N GLN A 315 -1.84 27.99 -2.01
CA GLN A 315 -0.50 27.93 -1.43
C GLN A 315 0.34 26.85 -2.15
N ILE A 316 1.67 26.95 -2.07
CA ILE A 316 2.62 26.09 -2.81
C ILE A 316 2.48 24.59 -2.50
N ASN A 317 1.97 24.25 -1.31
CA ASN A 317 1.73 22.87 -0.87
C ASN A 317 0.30 22.37 -1.14
N ARG A 318 -0.58 23.19 -1.71
CA ARG A 318 -1.94 22.81 -2.11
C ARG A 318 -1.96 22.42 -3.60
N TYR A 319 -3.10 22.58 -4.27
CA TYR A 319 -3.31 22.16 -5.66
C TYR A 319 -3.46 23.38 -6.56
N PHE A 320 -2.51 23.62 -7.46
CA PHE A 320 -2.67 24.69 -8.46
C PHE A 320 -3.64 24.23 -9.54
N GLN A 321 -4.39 25.20 -10.07
CA GLN A 321 -5.30 24.97 -11.18
C GLN A 321 -4.56 24.37 -12.38
N VAL A 322 -5.16 23.38 -13.03
CA VAL A 322 -4.64 22.88 -14.30
C VAL A 322 -4.92 23.92 -15.37
N LYS A 323 -3.87 24.45 -16.01
CA LYS A 323 -4.00 25.42 -17.10
C LYS A 323 -3.10 25.09 -18.29
N ASN A 324 -3.54 25.41 -19.51
CA ASN A 324 -2.70 25.36 -20.71
C ASN A 324 -2.06 23.99 -21.00
N SER A 325 -2.64 22.91 -20.46
CA SER A 325 -2.09 21.57 -20.57
C SER A 325 -2.60 20.87 -21.83
N THR A 326 -1.78 19.99 -22.40
CA THR A 326 -2.15 19.17 -23.56
C THR A 326 -2.19 17.71 -23.19
N ILE A 327 -3.35 17.08 -23.40
CA ILE A 327 -3.59 15.66 -23.21
C ILE A 327 -4.01 15.10 -24.57
N SER A 328 -3.07 14.46 -25.27
CA SER A 328 -3.33 14.04 -26.65
C SER A 328 -2.77 12.68 -27.01
N ARG A 329 -3.39 12.01 -27.98
CA ARG A 329 -2.87 10.73 -28.51
C ARG A 329 -2.72 9.65 -27.43
N ASN A 330 -3.54 9.64 -26.39
CA ASN A 330 -3.54 8.57 -25.38
C ASN A 330 -4.65 7.54 -25.70
N SER A 331 -4.49 6.32 -25.23
CA SER A 331 -5.50 5.26 -25.32
C SER A 331 -5.89 4.78 -23.94
N PHE A 332 -7.20 4.83 -23.64
CA PHE A 332 -7.79 4.32 -22.42
C PHE A 332 -8.76 3.20 -22.80
N ILE A 333 -8.44 1.97 -22.43
CA ILE A 333 -9.22 0.80 -22.84
C ILE A 333 -9.74 0.12 -21.57
N ASP A 334 -11.06 0.01 -21.48
CA ASP A 334 -11.79 -0.67 -20.42
C ASP A 334 -11.43 -0.17 -19.01
N CYS A 335 -11.17 1.13 -18.91
CA CYS A 335 -10.85 1.80 -17.66
C CYS A 335 -12.13 2.19 -16.92
N ALA A 336 -12.12 2.09 -15.59
CA ALA A 336 -13.28 2.39 -14.75
C ALA A 336 -13.66 3.87 -14.74
N ALA A 337 -12.68 4.78 -14.75
CA ALA A 337 -12.95 6.21 -14.67
C ALA A 337 -11.91 7.07 -15.41
N ILE A 338 -12.43 8.07 -16.13
CA ILE A 338 -11.70 9.26 -16.60
C ILE A 338 -12.48 10.47 -16.08
N VAL A 339 -11.83 11.34 -15.30
CA VAL A 339 -12.52 12.41 -14.57
C VAL A 339 -11.84 13.76 -14.83
N PHE A 340 -12.59 14.70 -15.38
CA PHE A 340 -12.23 16.11 -15.46
C PHE A 340 -12.87 16.87 -14.29
N GLY A 341 -12.08 17.68 -13.61
CA GLY A 341 -12.45 18.33 -12.36
C GLY A 341 -12.38 17.41 -11.14
N ALA A 342 -11.57 16.35 -11.19
CA ALA A 342 -11.41 15.44 -10.06
C ALA A 342 -11.05 16.20 -8.76
N GLY A 343 -11.57 15.75 -7.62
CA GLY A 343 -11.35 16.41 -6.34
C GLY A 343 -12.14 17.70 -6.12
N LYS A 344 -13.05 18.08 -7.04
CA LYS A 344 -13.97 19.22 -6.83
C LYS A 344 -14.68 19.12 -5.49
N ASP A 345 -14.54 20.17 -4.69
CA ASP A 345 -15.22 20.36 -3.42
C ASP A 345 -15.27 21.86 -3.08
N ASN A 346 -15.60 22.20 -1.82
CA ASN A 346 -15.73 23.57 -1.36
C ASN A 346 -14.38 24.34 -1.27
N GLU A 347 -13.24 23.65 -1.25
CA GLU A 347 -11.89 24.28 -1.28
C GLU A 347 -11.34 24.30 -2.72
N ARG A 348 -11.46 23.17 -3.43
CA ARG A 348 -10.95 22.94 -4.79
C ARG A 348 -11.99 23.36 -5.82
N THR A 349 -12.18 24.68 -5.94
CA THR A 349 -13.20 25.29 -6.80
C THR A 349 -12.68 25.84 -8.13
N ALA A 350 -11.36 25.89 -8.34
CA ALA A 350 -10.77 26.35 -9.61
C ALA A 350 -10.73 25.20 -10.64
N ALA A 351 -11.67 25.21 -11.59
CA ALA A 351 -11.77 24.19 -12.64
C ALA A 351 -10.56 24.20 -13.61
N PRO A 352 -10.25 23.10 -14.32
CA PRO A 352 -9.26 23.11 -15.40
C PRO A 352 -9.56 24.20 -16.44
N GLU A 353 -8.54 24.86 -16.98
CA GLU A 353 -8.72 26.00 -17.91
C GLU A 353 -7.80 25.86 -19.12
N ASN A 354 -8.34 26.05 -20.33
CA ASN A 354 -7.58 25.92 -21.58
C ASN A 354 -6.81 24.58 -21.68
N VAL A 355 -7.45 23.47 -21.31
CA VAL A 355 -6.84 22.14 -21.37
C VAL A 355 -7.27 21.44 -22.66
N LEU A 356 -6.32 21.19 -23.55
CA LEU A 356 -6.60 20.51 -24.82
C LEU A 356 -6.66 18.99 -24.61
N PHE A 357 -7.83 18.40 -24.87
CA PHE A 357 -8.04 16.95 -24.89
C PHE A 357 -8.34 16.48 -26.32
N SER A 358 -7.32 15.97 -27.04
CA SER A 358 -7.47 15.67 -28.48
C SER A 358 -6.72 14.46 -29.02
N GLY A 359 -7.27 13.82 -30.06
CA GLY A 359 -6.63 12.66 -30.67
C GLY A 359 -6.55 11.44 -29.75
N ASN A 360 -7.25 11.43 -28.61
CA ASN A 360 -7.27 10.30 -27.69
C ASN A 360 -8.26 9.24 -28.17
N TYR A 361 -8.06 7.98 -27.76
CA TYR A 361 -9.00 6.88 -27.96
C TYR A 361 -9.52 6.40 -26.60
N ILE A 362 -10.85 6.28 -26.47
CA ILE A 362 -11.49 5.75 -25.27
C ILE A 362 -12.42 4.60 -25.66
N SER A 363 -12.15 3.42 -25.10
CA SER A 363 -13.05 2.26 -25.12
C SER A 363 -13.56 1.99 -23.71
N VAL A 364 -14.86 1.77 -23.58
CA VAL A 364 -15.49 1.47 -22.29
C VAL A 364 -16.39 0.23 -22.40
N LYS A 365 -16.32 -0.65 -21.39
CA LYS A 365 -17.29 -1.76 -21.25
C LYS A 365 -18.66 -1.28 -20.78
N LYS A 366 -18.66 -0.32 -19.84
CA LYS A 366 -19.87 0.22 -19.19
C LYS A 366 -19.55 1.62 -18.65
N GLY A 367 -20.58 2.47 -18.58
CA GLY A 367 -20.47 3.82 -18.03
C GLY A 367 -20.16 4.87 -19.09
N PRO A 368 -19.99 6.15 -18.68
CA PRO A 368 -19.62 7.22 -19.59
C PRO A 368 -18.17 7.09 -20.05
N LEU A 369 -17.81 7.69 -21.19
CA LEU A 369 -16.42 7.76 -21.66
C LEU A 369 -15.53 8.55 -20.70
N TYR A 370 -16.10 9.59 -20.10
CA TYR A 370 -15.49 10.45 -19.09
C TYR A 370 -16.59 11.16 -18.31
N GLU A 371 -16.24 11.68 -17.14
CA GLU A 371 -17.06 12.59 -16.36
C GLU A 371 -16.41 13.98 -16.36
N ASP A 372 -17.19 15.03 -16.60
CA ASP A 372 -16.77 16.42 -16.41
C ASP A 372 -17.59 17.03 -15.27
N LEU A 373 -16.93 17.20 -14.13
CA LEU A 373 -17.58 17.67 -12.91
C LEU A 373 -17.83 19.18 -12.90
N ASN A 374 -17.27 19.94 -13.85
CA ASN A 374 -17.47 21.38 -13.96
C ASN A 374 -18.36 21.76 -15.13
N ASN A 375 -18.18 21.11 -16.29
CA ASN A 375 -18.95 21.36 -17.51
C ASN A 375 -19.02 22.86 -17.89
N ASP A 376 -17.90 23.57 -17.73
CA ASP A 376 -17.75 25.02 -17.94
C ASP A 376 -16.97 25.38 -19.21
N GLY A 377 -16.53 24.37 -19.98
CA GLY A 377 -15.78 24.56 -21.22
C GLY A 377 -14.26 24.72 -21.04
N GLY A 378 -13.74 24.61 -19.81
CA GLY A 378 -12.30 24.66 -19.56
C GLY A 378 -11.51 23.49 -20.18
N MET A 379 -12.18 22.36 -20.42
CA MET A 379 -11.68 21.24 -21.20
C MET A 379 -12.06 21.40 -22.70
N ILE A 380 -11.07 21.59 -23.56
CA ILE A 380 -11.25 21.70 -25.01
C ILE A 380 -11.17 20.31 -25.65
N ILE A 381 -12.31 19.68 -25.85
CA ILE A 381 -12.43 18.30 -26.35
C ILE A 381 -12.64 18.30 -27.87
N LYS A 382 -11.69 17.76 -28.64
CA LYS A 382 -11.80 17.66 -30.11
C LYS A 382 -11.04 16.48 -30.71
N ASN A 383 -11.52 15.96 -31.84
CA ASN A 383 -10.84 14.93 -32.64
C ASN A 383 -10.46 13.66 -31.84
N ASN A 384 -11.29 13.24 -30.88
CA ASN A 384 -11.08 12.00 -30.14
C ASN A 384 -11.85 10.85 -30.81
N GLY A 385 -11.46 9.61 -30.51
CA GLY A 385 -12.07 8.40 -31.02
C GLY A 385 -12.69 7.55 -29.92
N THR A 386 -13.78 6.85 -30.24
CA THR A 386 -14.39 5.83 -29.37
C THR A 386 -15.08 4.76 -30.18
N ASP A 387 -15.16 3.54 -29.65
CA ASP A 387 -15.98 2.45 -30.19
C ASP A 387 -17.35 2.31 -29.50
N ALA A 388 -17.65 3.18 -28.54
CA ALA A 388 -18.94 3.22 -27.86
C ALA A 388 -20.11 3.44 -28.84
N VAL A 389 -21.31 3.02 -28.42
CA VAL A 389 -22.53 3.14 -29.22
C VAL A 389 -22.81 4.59 -29.59
N THR A 390 -22.64 5.50 -28.62
CA THR A 390 -22.83 6.95 -28.76
C THR A 390 -21.50 7.67 -28.57
N ALA A 391 -21.20 8.61 -29.48
CA ALA A 391 -20.03 9.49 -29.39
C ALA A 391 -20.47 10.89 -28.93
N PRO A 392 -19.94 11.41 -27.81
CA PRO A 392 -20.21 12.78 -27.36
C PRO A 392 -19.50 13.82 -28.24
N LYS A 393 -19.80 15.11 -28.01
CA LYS A 393 -19.15 16.22 -28.74
C LYS A 393 -17.62 16.12 -28.61
N GLY A 394 -16.93 16.29 -29.74
CA GLY A 394 -15.47 16.20 -29.82
C GLY A 394 -14.95 14.76 -29.93
N PHE A 395 -15.83 13.76 -30.00
CA PHE A 395 -15.52 12.37 -30.32
C PHE A 395 -16.15 11.94 -31.64
N ALA A 396 -15.45 11.08 -32.37
CA ALA A 396 -15.95 10.35 -33.51
C ALA A 396 -16.05 8.86 -33.16
N LYS A 397 -17.03 8.17 -33.76
CA LYS A 397 -17.12 6.71 -33.68
C LYS A 397 -16.07 6.09 -34.60
N ILE A 398 -15.22 5.23 -34.05
CA ILE A 398 -14.07 4.63 -34.72
C ILE A 398 -14.28 3.11 -34.82
N LYS A 399 -13.96 2.53 -35.98
CA LYS A 399 -13.91 1.08 -36.15
C LYS A 399 -12.68 0.53 -35.44
N THR A 400 -12.82 -0.62 -34.81
CA THR A 400 -11.71 -1.33 -34.17
C THR A 400 -11.20 -2.48 -35.03
N ARG A 401 -9.97 -2.91 -34.75
CA ARG A 401 -9.32 -4.09 -35.30
C ARG A 401 -8.61 -4.85 -34.19
N GLN A 402 -8.42 -6.15 -34.38
CA GLN A 402 -7.52 -6.91 -33.51
C GLN A 402 -6.07 -6.60 -33.86
N VAL A 403 -5.25 -6.40 -32.85
CA VAL A 403 -3.82 -6.13 -32.96
C VAL A 403 -3.09 -7.02 -31.98
N GLU A 404 -2.15 -7.82 -32.48
CA GLU A 404 -1.16 -8.46 -31.64
C GLU A 404 -0.01 -7.48 -31.38
N TRP A 405 0.24 -7.15 -30.13
CA TRP A 405 1.29 -6.23 -29.73
C TRP A 405 2.02 -6.76 -28.49
N ASN A 406 3.31 -7.08 -28.65
CA ASN A 406 4.16 -7.65 -27.61
C ASN A 406 3.57 -8.89 -26.92
N GLY A 407 2.90 -9.77 -27.70
CA GLY A 407 2.24 -10.98 -27.21
C GLY A 407 0.86 -10.75 -26.57
N MET A 408 0.37 -9.50 -26.51
CA MET A 408 -0.98 -9.18 -26.08
C MET A 408 -1.90 -9.02 -27.30
N GLN A 409 -3.11 -9.59 -27.23
CA GLN A 409 -4.16 -9.34 -28.20
C GLN A 409 -5.01 -8.15 -27.74
N LEU A 410 -5.04 -7.09 -28.53
CA LEU A 410 -5.75 -5.85 -28.24
C LEU A 410 -6.83 -5.58 -29.29
N THR A 411 -8.01 -5.18 -28.83
CA THR A 411 -8.99 -4.51 -29.69
C THR A 411 -8.63 -3.02 -29.71
N TYR A 412 -8.22 -2.52 -30.88
CA TYR A 412 -7.59 -1.19 -31.00
C TYR A 412 -8.17 -0.40 -32.17
N PRO A 413 -8.15 0.95 -32.17
CA PRO A 413 -8.63 1.75 -33.28
C PRO A 413 -7.94 1.39 -34.60
N ALA A 414 -8.73 1.27 -35.67
CA ALA A 414 -8.22 1.10 -37.03
C ALA A 414 -7.67 2.43 -37.60
N ASP A 415 -8.23 3.55 -37.17
CA ASP A 415 -7.73 4.89 -37.50
C ASP A 415 -6.52 5.24 -36.62
N THR A 416 -5.36 5.39 -37.25
CA THR A 416 -4.10 5.68 -36.54
C THR A 416 -3.96 7.14 -36.13
N SER A 417 -4.89 8.03 -36.53
CA SER A 417 -4.93 9.45 -36.14
C SER A 417 -5.50 9.68 -34.73
N VAL A 418 -6.11 8.65 -34.12
CA VAL A 418 -6.52 8.63 -32.72
C VAL A 418 -5.81 7.55 -31.91
N GLY A 419 -5.75 7.73 -30.60
CA GLY A 419 -5.13 6.80 -29.67
C GLY A 419 -3.60 6.89 -29.63
N ALA A 420 -3.01 6.11 -28.73
CA ALA A 420 -1.57 5.95 -28.64
C ALA A 420 -1.00 5.26 -29.88
N ASP A 421 0.14 5.77 -30.34
CA ASP A 421 0.99 5.07 -31.29
C ASP A 421 1.71 3.95 -30.55
N LEU A 422 1.30 2.70 -30.79
CA LEU A 422 1.85 1.53 -30.10
C LEU A 422 3.37 1.37 -30.29
N ALA A 423 3.97 1.97 -31.33
CA ALA A 423 5.42 1.98 -31.51
C ALA A 423 6.14 2.94 -30.55
N LYS A 424 5.42 3.90 -29.96
CA LYS A 424 5.92 4.85 -28.96
C LYS A 424 5.58 4.46 -27.52
N VAL A 425 4.77 3.41 -27.33
CA VAL A 425 4.44 2.90 -26.00
C VAL A 425 5.56 1.95 -25.55
N GLY A 426 6.16 2.24 -24.39
CA GLY A 426 7.17 1.41 -23.77
C GLY A 426 6.55 0.15 -23.18
N TYR A 427 6.72 -0.97 -23.87
CA TYR A 427 6.54 -2.31 -23.30
C TYR A 427 7.87 -2.76 -22.70
N VAL A 428 7.98 -2.71 -21.39
CA VAL A 428 9.18 -3.13 -20.67
C VAL A 428 9.03 -4.60 -20.29
N ASP A 429 9.81 -5.48 -20.93
CA ASP A 429 9.87 -6.90 -20.54
C ASP A 429 10.58 -7.01 -19.20
N LYS A 430 9.86 -7.43 -18.15
CA LYS A 430 10.37 -7.66 -16.78
C LYS A 430 11.68 -8.45 -16.77
N ARG A 431 11.91 -9.36 -17.72
CA ARG A 431 13.13 -10.19 -17.79
C ARG A 431 14.36 -9.44 -18.28
N LYS A 432 14.18 -8.28 -18.90
CA LYS A 432 15.23 -7.44 -19.52
C LYS A 432 15.60 -6.21 -18.69
N VAL A 433 14.92 -5.98 -17.57
CA VAL A 433 15.18 -4.88 -16.65
C VAL A 433 15.53 -5.38 -15.26
N GLY A 434 16.02 -4.47 -14.43
CA GLY A 434 16.53 -4.82 -13.10
C GLY A 434 17.86 -5.54 -13.15
N ALA A 435 18.30 -6.01 -11.98
CA ALA A 435 19.58 -6.69 -11.83
C ALA A 435 19.52 -8.07 -12.49
N ALA A 436 20.42 -8.34 -13.44
CA ALA A 436 20.35 -9.51 -14.31
C ALA A 436 20.45 -10.85 -13.56
N TYR A 437 21.12 -10.86 -12.40
CA TYR A 437 21.32 -12.02 -11.53
C TYR A 437 20.16 -12.27 -10.55
N PHE A 438 19.17 -11.37 -10.51
CA PHE A 438 18.11 -11.42 -9.50
C PHE A 438 16.75 -11.68 -10.15
N ARG A 439 15.96 -12.54 -9.51
CA ARG A 439 14.59 -12.89 -9.92
C ARG A 439 13.67 -12.75 -8.72
N THR A 440 12.48 -12.23 -8.98
CA THR A 440 11.46 -11.85 -7.98
C THR A 440 10.32 -12.86 -7.88
N GLU A 441 10.53 -14.08 -8.38
CA GLU A 441 9.52 -15.15 -8.35
C GLU A 441 9.36 -15.66 -6.92
N ALA A 442 8.11 -15.73 -6.46
CA ALA A 442 7.81 -16.28 -5.14
C ALA A 442 8.11 -17.78 -5.12
N ALA A 443 8.86 -18.24 -4.12
CA ALA A 443 8.99 -19.66 -3.85
C ALA A 443 7.61 -20.26 -3.52
N ALA A 444 7.37 -21.50 -3.95
CA ALA A 444 6.18 -22.23 -3.51
C ALA A 444 6.18 -22.33 -1.98
N GLU A 445 5.06 -21.99 -1.34
CA GLU A 445 4.93 -22.19 0.09
C GLU A 445 5.02 -23.69 0.42
N PRO A 446 5.75 -24.08 1.48
CA PRO A 446 5.82 -25.47 1.89
C PRO A 446 4.44 -25.97 2.34
N ALA A 447 4.18 -27.27 2.13
CA ALA A 447 3.02 -27.93 2.71
C ALA A 447 3.20 -28.01 4.24
N GLY A 448 2.16 -27.65 4.99
CA GLY A 448 2.15 -27.77 6.45
C GLY A 448 1.85 -29.19 6.93
N LYS A 449 2.24 -29.48 8.16
CA LYS A 449 1.87 -30.71 8.89
C LYS A 449 0.87 -30.40 10.01
N THR A 450 0.18 -31.44 10.48
CA THR A 450 -0.69 -31.34 11.68
C THR A 450 0.08 -31.77 12.92
N ILE A 451 0.07 -30.93 13.95
CA ILE A 451 0.63 -31.20 15.28
C ILE A 451 -0.54 -31.29 16.26
N THR A 452 -0.77 -32.46 16.84
CA THR A 452 -1.86 -32.68 17.80
C THR A 452 -1.40 -32.34 19.20
N VAL A 453 -2.24 -31.62 19.94
CA VAL A 453 -2.03 -31.23 21.33
C VAL A 453 -3.25 -31.65 22.13
N LYS A 454 -3.03 -32.23 23.31
CA LYS A 454 -4.08 -32.59 24.28
C LYS A 454 -4.07 -31.63 25.47
N PRO A 455 -5.14 -31.59 26.31
CA PRO A 455 -5.22 -30.66 27.44
C PRO A 455 -4.04 -30.80 28.42
N GLU A 456 -3.54 -32.02 28.64
CA GLU A 456 -2.41 -32.30 29.53
C GLU A 456 -1.08 -31.72 29.01
N GLN A 457 -1.04 -31.34 27.73
CA GLN A 457 0.10 -30.73 27.06
C GLN A 457 -0.06 -29.21 26.89
N SER A 458 -1.11 -28.60 27.46
CA SER A 458 -1.40 -27.16 27.33
C SER A 458 -0.22 -26.26 27.68
N LYS A 459 0.57 -26.63 28.70
CA LYS A 459 1.80 -25.93 29.10
C LYS A 459 2.92 -25.94 28.06
N GLN A 460 2.90 -26.89 27.12
CA GLN A 460 3.87 -27.00 26.03
C GLN A 460 3.43 -26.21 24.79
N LEU A 461 2.17 -25.76 24.75
CA LEU A 461 1.58 -25.10 23.58
C LEU A 461 2.37 -23.87 23.10
N PRO A 462 2.92 -22.99 23.97
CA PRO A 462 3.78 -21.88 23.52
C PRO A 462 5.03 -22.35 22.75
N ALA A 463 5.69 -23.40 23.23
CA ALA A 463 6.88 -23.95 22.57
C ALA A 463 6.52 -24.67 21.26
N ILE A 464 5.38 -25.37 21.23
CA ILE A 464 4.86 -26.02 20.02
C ILE A 464 4.56 -24.99 18.93
N VAL A 465 3.90 -23.88 19.28
CA VAL A 465 3.60 -22.80 18.33
C VAL A 465 4.88 -22.15 17.81
N ALA A 466 5.85 -21.85 18.69
CA ALA A 466 7.13 -21.28 18.27
C ALA A 466 7.91 -22.21 17.30
N GLY A 467 7.86 -23.53 17.55
CA GLY A 467 8.51 -24.56 16.73
C GLY A 467 7.75 -24.98 15.47
N ALA A 468 6.53 -24.48 15.25
CA ALA A 468 5.74 -24.82 14.07
C ALA A 468 6.41 -24.32 12.77
N GLY A 469 6.16 -25.00 11.66
CA GLY A 469 6.51 -24.57 10.31
C GLY A 469 5.44 -23.67 9.68
N VAL A 470 5.78 -23.06 8.55
CA VAL A 470 4.79 -22.34 7.72
C VAL A 470 3.71 -23.32 7.26
N ASN A 471 2.45 -22.88 7.32
CA ASN A 471 1.23 -23.63 7.02
C ASN A 471 0.90 -24.79 7.98
N ASP A 472 1.65 -24.98 9.07
CA ASP A 472 1.33 -26.01 10.06
C ASP A 472 -0.03 -25.77 10.74
N VAL A 473 -0.66 -26.87 11.15
CA VAL A 473 -1.93 -26.89 11.87
C VAL A 473 -1.70 -27.43 13.28
N ILE A 474 -1.89 -26.59 14.28
CA ILE A 474 -1.95 -27.00 15.69
C ILE A 474 -3.38 -27.43 15.99
N LEU A 475 -3.59 -28.73 16.16
CA LEU A 475 -4.90 -29.33 16.42
C LEU A 475 -5.05 -29.60 17.92
N LEU A 476 -5.91 -28.83 18.59
CA LEU A 476 -6.31 -29.06 19.98
C LEU A 476 -7.39 -30.15 20.00
N THR A 477 -7.16 -31.19 20.80
CA THR A 477 -8.02 -32.39 20.85
C THR A 477 -8.50 -32.67 22.26
N GLY A 478 -9.50 -33.53 22.40
CA GLY A 478 -10.01 -34.00 23.69
C GLY A 478 -10.99 -33.05 24.38
N GLY A 479 -11.17 -31.83 23.86
CA GLY A 479 -12.02 -30.81 24.46
C GLY A 479 -11.53 -30.36 25.84
N GLY A 480 -12.40 -29.68 26.58
CA GLY A 480 -12.08 -29.24 27.94
C GLY A 480 -11.15 -28.03 27.98
N ARG A 481 -10.35 -27.93 29.04
CA ARG A 481 -9.61 -26.72 29.39
C ARG A 481 -8.12 -26.85 29.15
N TYR A 482 -7.54 -25.85 28.51
CA TYR A 482 -6.10 -25.71 28.29
C TYR A 482 -5.58 -24.57 29.16
N GLU A 483 -4.75 -24.94 30.13
CA GLU A 483 -4.21 -24.01 31.12
C GLU A 483 -2.94 -23.34 30.61
N MET A 484 -3.05 -22.06 30.32
CA MET A 484 -1.97 -21.24 29.78
C MET A 484 -1.28 -20.46 30.90
N ASP A 485 0.04 -20.33 30.85
CA ASP A 485 0.81 -19.39 31.69
C ASP A 485 1.69 -18.44 30.86
N ALA A 486 1.69 -18.59 29.54
CA ALA A 486 2.39 -17.74 28.59
C ALA A 486 1.61 -17.60 27.28
N SER A 487 1.81 -16.48 26.60
CA SER A 487 1.18 -16.19 25.31
C SER A 487 1.74 -17.08 24.19
N LEU A 488 0.88 -17.45 23.24
CA LEU A 488 1.27 -18.08 21.99
C LEU A 488 1.78 -17.01 21.03
N LYS A 489 3.06 -17.06 20.66
CA LYS A 489 3.68 -16.10 19.73
C LYS A 489 3.69 -16.66 18.32
N VAL A 490 3.03 -15.97 17.40
CA VAL A 490 2.85 -16.40 16.01
C VAL A 490 3.58 -15.47 15.07
N ASP A 491 4.73 -15.89 14.55
CA ASP A 491 5.62 -15.13 13.64
C ASP A 491 5.62 -15.66 12.20
N LYS A 492 4.75 -16.63 11.91
CA LYS A 492 4.56 -17.24 10.59
C LYS A 492 3.10 -17.61 10.34
N LYS A 493 2.77 -18.02 9.12
CA LYS A 493 1.41 -18.45 8.76
C LYS A 493 1.11 -19.83 9.37
N ILE A 494 0.17 -19.92 10.30
CA ILE A 494 -0.28 -21.18 10.92
C ILE A 494 -1.79 -21.20 11.16
N THR A 495 -2.31 -22.40 11.45
CA THR A 495 -3.68 -22.58 11.94
C THR A 495 -3.67 -23.17 13.36
N ILE A 496 -4.49 -22.65 14.26
CA ILE A 496 -4.76 -23.24 15.58
C ILE A 496 -6.25 -23.58 15.64
N ARG A 497 -6.60 -24.86 15.64
CA ARG A 497 -8.01 -25.28 15.65
C ARG A 497 -8.29 -26.33 16.69
N ALA A 498 -9.49 -26.31 17.26
CA ALA A 498 -9.99 -27.38 18.10
C ALA A 498 -10.91 -28.34 17.32
N ASP A 499 -10.77 -29.65 17.51
CA ASP A 499 -11.71 -30.64 16.96
C ASP A 499 -13.07 -30.64 17.69
N THR A 500 -13.01 -30.30 18.97
CA THR A 500 -14.09 -30.21 19.93
C THR A 500 -13.90 -28.89 20.67
N ARG A 501 -15.00 -28.17 20.92
CA ARG A 501 -14.99 -26.90 21.66
C ARG A 501 -14.04 -26.95 22.86
N THR A 502 -13.02 -26.10 22.84
CA THR A 502 -11.91 -26.11 23.80
C THR A 502 -11.76 -24.72 24.44
N GLU A 503 -11.65 -24.67 25.76
CA GLU A 503 -11.49 -23.43 26.53
C GLU A 503 -10.00 -23.15 26.83
N LEU A 504 -9.50 -21.98 26.45
CA LEU A 504 -8.23 -21.46 26.94
C LEU A 504 -8.48 -20.61 28.20
N VAL A 505 -7.74 -20.90 29.27
CA VAL A 505 -7.72 -20.09 30.50
C VAL A 505 -6.29 -19.71 30.86
N HIS A 506 -6.11 -18.58 31.55
CA HIS A 506 -4.83 -18.24 32.16
C HIS A 506 -4.77 -18.77 33.59
N VAL A 507 -3.64 -19.34 33.98
CA VAL A 507 -3.38 -19.86 35.35
C VAL A 507 -2.12 -19.28 35.99
N GLY A 508 -1.64 -18.13 35.49
CA GLY A 508 -0.54 -17.39 36.10
C GLY A 508 -1.03 -16.37 37.14
N GLU A 509 -0.18 -16.03 38.11
CA GLU A 509 -0.48 -15.03 39.14
C GLU A 509 -0.62 -13.61 38.56
N LYS A 510 0.20 -13.27 37.55
CA LYS A 510 0.15 -11.97 36.87
C LYS A 510 -0.74 -12.06 35.65
N SER A 511 -1.36 -10.94 35.28
CA SER A 511 -2.16 -10.84 34.06
C SER A 511 -1.36 -11.23 32.82
N LEU A 512 -2.02 -11.91 31.90
CA LEU A 512 -1.49 -12.25 30.58
C LEU A 512 -1.83 -11.13 29.58
N PRO A 513 -0.87 -10.61 28.78
CA PRO A 513 -1.19 -9.56 27.80
C PRO A 513 -2.24 -10.01 26.77
N ALA A 514 -2.06 -11.23 26.24
CA ALA A 514 -3.06 -11.92 25.46
C ALA A 514 -2.82 -13.44 25.41
N PHE A 515 -3.85 -14.22 25.10
CA PHE A 515 -3.64 -15.65 24.80
C PHE A 515 -2.75 -15.84 23.57
N ILE A 516 -2.93 -15.02 22.53
CA ILE A 516 -2.17 -15.09 21.28
C ILE A 516 -1.63 -13.72 20.90
N ILE A 517 -0.33 -13.66 20.57
CA ILE A 517 0.36 -12.48 20.06
C ILE A 517 0.84 -12.78 18.64
N ILE A 518 0.35 -12.03 17.66
CA ILE A 518 0.80 -12.11 16.26
C ILE A 518 2.03 -11.21 16.11
N GLU A 519 3.19 -11.83 15.91
CA GLU A 519 4.48 -11.18 15.72
C GLU A 519 4.72 -10.83 14.22
N ASN A 520 5.81 -10.13 13.94
CA ASN A 520 6.11 -9.65 12.58
C ASN A 520 6.26 -10.82 11.59
N GLY A 521 5.45 -10.82 10.51
CA GLY A 521 5.38 -11.94 9.56
C GLY A 521 4.36 -13.03 9.90
N GLY A 522 3.68 -12.91 11.05
CA GLY A 522 2.62 -13.81 11.48
C GLY A 522 1.34 -13.70 10.66
N SER A 523 0.68 -14.84 10.47
CA SER A 523 -0.69 -14.91 9.95
C SER A 523 -1.41 -16.08 10.60
N LEU A 524 -2.62 -15.85 11.10
CA LEU A 524 -3.29 -16.80 11.98
C LEU A 524 -4.70 -17.11 11.50
N THR A 525 -5.00 -18.40 11.35
CA THR A 525 -6.38 -18.89 11.40
C THR A 525 -6.61 -19.56 12.74
N VAL A 526 -7.65 -19.16 13.46
CA VAL A 526 -8.05 -19.77 14.73
C VAL A 526 -9.50 -20.22 14.67
N SER A 527 -9.80 -21.44 15.14
CA SER A 527 -11.17 -21.93 15.13
C SER A 527 -11.56 -22.89 16.24
N GLY A 528 -12.82 -22.83 16.69
CA GLY A 528 -13.38 -23.77 17.67
C GLY A 528 -12.94 -23.53 19.12
N ILE A 529 -12.36 -22.36 19.42
CA ILE A 529 -11.78 -22.04 20.73
C ILE A 529 -12.69 -21.09 21.51
N SER A 530 -12.83 -21.33 22.80
CA SER A 530 -13.41 -20.41 23.78
C SER A 530 -12.29 -19.73 24.57
N PHE A 531 -12.27 -18.40 24.58
CA PHE A 531 -11.30 -17.58 25.32
C PHE A 531 -11.98 -17.03 26.57
N ASN A 532 -11.55 -17.54 27.74
CA ASN A 532 -12.04 -17.10 29.03
C ASN A 532 -10.99 -16.23 29.72
N SER A 533 -11.25 -14.92 29.78
CA SER A 533 -10.29 -13.94 30.32
C SER A 533 -10.05 -14.09 31.83
N ALA A 534 -11.10 -14.33 32.61
CA ALA A 534 -11.04 -14.34 34.08
C ALA A 534 -11.41 -15.73 34.61
N TRP A 535 -10.41 -16.41 35.19
CA TRP A 535 -10.55 -17.78 35.67
C TRP A 535 -10.11 -17.90 37.13
N GLN A 536 -11.04 -18.31 37.99
CA GLN A 536 -10.80 -18.46 39.43
C GLN A 536 -10.14 -17.22 40.04
N SER A 537 -9.03 -17.40 40.77
CA SER A 537 -8.25 -16.33 41.41
C SER A 537 -6.93 -16.04 40.67
N PHE A 538 -6.80 -16.51 39.43
CA PHE A 538 -5.63 -16.23 38.60
C PHE A 538 -5.70 -14.83 37.99
N GLY A 539 -4.58 -14.34 37.47
CA GLY A 539 -4.57 -13.11 36.71
C GLY A 539 -5.45 -13.21 35.47
N ASP A 540 -5.99 -12.09 35.01
CA ASP A 540 -6.78 -12.08 33.78
C ASP A 540 -5.89 -12.12 32.52
N ALA A 541 -6.46 -12.59 31.40
CA ALA A 541 -5.93 -12.28 30.08
C ALA A 541 -6.53 -10.96 29.55
N GLN A 542 -5.70 -9.93 29.35
CA GLN A 542 -6.18 -8.61 28.95
C GLN A 542 -6.77 -8.60 27.53
N SER A 543 -6.39 -9.56 26.68
CA SER A 543 -6.98 -9.75 25.36
C SER A 543 -6.93 -11.22 24.91
N ALA A 544 -7.78 -11.61 23.96
CA ALA A 544 -7.65 -12.94 23.36
C ALA A 544 -6.51 -12.96 22.35
N ILE A 545 -6.53 -11.99 21.42
CA ILE A 545 -5.59 -11.91 20.31
C ILE A 545 -5.16 -10.46 20.13
N VAL A 546 -3.86 -10.23 20.02
CA VAL A 546 -3.28 -8.92 19.69
C VAL A 546 -2.13 -9.09 18.69
N PRO A 547 -1.84 -8.12 17.83
CA PRO A 547 -0.53 -8.04 17.19
C PRO A 547 0.52 -7.53 18.18
N ALA A 548 1.79 -7.78 17.91
CA ALA A 548 2.91 -7.26 18.70
C ALA A 548 2.93 -5.72 18.65
N ALA A 549 3.27 -5.09 19.78
CA ALA A 549 3.21 -3.63 19.92
C ALA A 549 4.39 -2.86 19.30
N LYS A 550 5.43 -3.56 18.82
CA LYS A 550 6.66 -2.96 18.27
C LYS A 550 7.21 -3.84 17.15
N ASN A 551 8.04 -3.24 16.29
CA ASN A 551 8.78 -3.94 15.23
C ASN A 551 7.87 -4.70 14.25
N MET A 552 6.68 -4.17 13.99
CA MET A 552 5.74 -4.66 12.99
C MET A 552 5.87 -3.80 11.74
N ASN A 553 6.56 -4.29 10.72
CA ASN A 553 6.61 -3.67 9.39
C ASN A 553 5.93 -4.53 8.32
N ARG A 554 5.71 -5.82 8.59
CA ARG A 554 4.92 -6.70 7.74
C ARG A 554 3.46 -6.66 8.15
N HIS A 555 2.61 -6.85 7.16
CA HIS A 555 1.20 -7.03 7.40
C HIS A 555 0.95 -8.40 8.03
N TYR A 556 -0.14 -8.51 8.78
CA TYR A 556 -0.63 -9.78 9.26
C TYR A 556 -2.03 -10.07 8.71
N GLN A 557 -2.43 -11.31 8.82
CA GLN A 557 -3.80 -11.74 8.57
C GLN A 557 -4.33 -12.47 9.79
N LEU A 558 -5.61 -12.24 10.10
CA LEU A 558 -6.30 -12.95 11.16
C LEU A 558 -7.66 -13.41 10.66
N VAL A 559 -7.91 -14.72 10.80
CA VAL A 559 -9.20 -15.35 10.55
C VAL A 559 -9.63 -16.08 11.81
N VAL A 560 -10.75 -15.66 12.41
CA VAL A 560 -11.33 -16.23 13.63
C VAL A 560 -12.67 -16.85 13.24
N LYS A 561 -12.82 -18.17 13.45
CA LYS A 561 -14.06 -18.88 13.09
C LYS A 561 -14.59 -19.70 14.24
N ASP A 562 -15.90 -19.68 14.42
CA ASP A 562 -16.56 -20.54 15.40
C ASP A 562 -15.90 -20.40 16.79
N CYS A 563 -15.56 -19.19 17.23
CA CYS A 563 -14.89 -18.92 18.51
C CYS A 563 -15.81 -18.22 19.50
N GLU A 564 -15.51 -18.32 20.78
CA GLU A 564 -16.25 -17.68 21.86
C GLU A 564 -15.33 -16.82 22.72
N PHE A 565 -15.81 -15.68 23.20
CA PHE A 565 -15.06 -14.74 24.04
C PHE A 565 -15.93 -14.27 25.20
N TYR A 566 -15.43 -14.41 26.43
CA TYR A 566 -16.17 -13.98 27.62
C TYR A 566 -15.28 -13.63 28.81
N ASN A 567 -15.88 -12.92 29.78
CA ASN A 567 -15.28 -12.48 31.05
C ASN A 567 -14.12 -11.46 30.93
N PHE A 568 -14.01 -10.71 29.82
CA PHE A 568 -13.07 -9.60 29.75
C PHE A 568 -13.66 -8.40 30.50
N ASN A 569 -13.52 -8.42 31.82
CA ASN A 569 -14.31 -7.61 32.75
C ASN A 569 -13.76 -6.22 33.05
N GLU A 570 -12.63 -5.85 32.44
CA GLU A 570 -12.06 -4.51 32.54
C GLU A 570 -12.29 -3.68 31.28
N SER A 571 -12.55 -2.39 31.46
CA SER A 571 -12.82 -1.46 30.35
C SER A 571 -11.67 -1.33 29.33
N SER A 572 -10.45 -1.65 29.74
CA SER A 572 -9.26 -1.59 28.89
C SER A 572 -9.00 -2.86 28.08
N TYR A 573 -9.72 -3.95 28.39
CA TYR A 573 -9.57 -5.25 27.75
C TYR A 573 -10.35 -5.33 26.44
N ALA A 574 -10.00 -6.28 25.59
CA ALA A 574 -10.79 -6.60 24.41
C ALA A 574 -10.58 -8.03 23.92
N SER A 575 -11.53 -8.61 23.18
CA SER A 575 -11.27 -9.90 22.51
C SER A 575 -10.15 -9.77 21.47
N PHE A 576 -10.24 -8.76 20.62
CA PHE A 576 -9.17 -8.36 19.71
C PHE A 576 -8.86 -6.88 19.87
N LYS A 577 -7.57 -6.56 19.99
CA LYS A 577 -7.09 -5.19 20.08
C LYS A 577 -5.90 -4.98 19.16
N ALA A 578 -6.03 -4.08 18.19
CA ALA A 578 -4.90 -3.66 17.37
C ALA A 578 -3.90 -2.87 18.21
N ALA A 579 -2.63 -2.92 17.80
CA ALA A 579 -1.58 -2.09 18.37
C ALA A 579 -1.19 -0.96 17.41
N LYS A 580 -0.74 0.16 17.97
CA LYS A 580 -0.25 1.31 17.21
C LYS A 580 0.90 0.88 16.30
N GLY A 581 0.90 1.35 15.05
CA GLY A 581 1.89 1.00 14.05
C GLY A 581 1.62 -0.31 13.29
N THR A 582 0.60 -1.10 13.68
CA THR A 582 0.31 -2.41 13.05
C THR A 582 -0.75 -2.35 11.96
N PHE A 583 -0.75 -3.32 11.03
CA PHE A 583 -1.68 -3.37 9.91
C PHE A 583 -2.05 -4.79 9.51
N ALA A 584 -3.35 -5.06 9.49
CA ALA A 584 -3.90 -6.27 8.95
C ALA A 584 -4.26 -6.08 7.48
N ASP A 585 -3.81 -6.97 6.59
CA ASP A 585 -4.36 -7.05 5.23
C ASP A 585 -5.84 -7.44 5.29
N SER A 586 -6.14 -8.40 6.16
CA SER A 586 -7.49 -8.92 6.37
C SER A 586 -7.68 -9.33 7.83
N LEU A 587 -8.81 -8.92 8.39
CA LEU A 587 -9.30 -9.27 9.72
C LEU A 587 -10.71 -9.84 9.57
N VAL A 588 -10.85 -11.14 9.82
CA VAL A 588 -12.10 -11.88 9.57
C VAL A 588 -12.58 -12.53 10.86
N PHE A 589 -13.84 -12.28 11.22
CA PHE A 589 -14.55 -12.93 12.32
C PHE A 589 -15.84 -13.55 11.76
N GLU A 590 -15.96 -14.87 11.85
CA GLU A 590 -17.12 -15.62 11.37
C GLU A 590 -17.66 -16.54 12.47
N ASN A 591 -18.98 -16.59 12.63
CA ASN A 591 -19.64 -17.51 13.58
C ASN A 591 -19.15 -17.36 15.04
N CYS A 592 -18.78 -16.15 15.46
CA CYS A 592 -18.23 -15.92 16.79
C CYS A 592 -19.28 -15.42 17.79
N LEU A 593 -19.11 -15.78 19.06
CA LEU A 593 -19.93 -15.32 20.18
C LEU A 593 -19.07 -14.49 21.16
N PHE A 594 -19.47 -13.25 21.39
CA PHE A 594 -18.88 -12.34 22.37
C PHE A 594 -19.93 -12.07 23.45
N ARG A 595 -19.64 -12.44 24.71
CA ARG A 595 -20.65 -12.34 25.78
C ARG A 595 -20.09 -12.00 27.15
N ASN A 596 -20.89 -11.31 27.96
CA ASN A 596 -20.59 -11.04 29.37
C ASN A 596 -19.23 -10.35 29.56
N MET A 597 -19.09 -9.14 29.00
CA MET A 597 -17.81 -8.44 28.93
C MET A 597 -17.96 -6.97 29.28
N SER A 598 -17.02 -6.42 30.05
CA SER A 598 -16.92 -4.96 30.24
C SER A 598 -16.04 -4.29 29.18
N GLY A 599 -15.09 -5.04 28.61
CA GLY A 599 -14.20 -4.61 27.54
C GLY A 599 -14.82 -4.70 26.15
N ALA A 600 -14.11 -4.15 25.15
CA ALA A 600 -14.58 -4.14 23.76
C ALA A 600 -14.46 -5.53 23.10
N ALA A 601 -15.19 -5.77 22.01
CA ALA A 601 -15.00 -7.02 21.26
C ALA A 601 -13.81 -6.87 20.30
N ILE A 602 -13.94 -5.97 19.33
CA ILE A 602 -12.96 -5.75 18.26
C ILE A 602 -12.59 -4.26 18.24
N ASP A 603 -11.36 -3.95 18.67
CA ASP A 603 -10.84 -2.58 18.72
C ASP A 603 -9.68 -2.37 17.72
N LEU A 604 -9.96 -1.61 16.66
CA LEU A 604 -9.04 -1.14 15.61
C LEU A 604 -8.81 0.38 15.70
N SER A 605 -8.79 0.94 16.92
CA SER A 605 -8.67 2.38 17.15
C SER A 605 -7.32 2.84 17.70
N ALA A 606 -6.24 2.10 17.44
CA ALA A 606 -4.94 2.41 18.01
C ALA A 606 -4.30 3.69 17.42
N GLU A 607 -4.69 4.08 16.21
CA GLU A 607 -4.12 5.21 15.45
C GLU A 607 -4.82 6.54 15.72
N ARG A 608 -4.66 7.09 16.93
CA ARG A 608 -5.45 8.26 17.40
C ARG A 608 -4.82 9.63 17.10
N ASP A 609 -3.81 9.68 16.25
CA ASP A 609 -3.04 10.91 15.98
C ASP A 609 -3.60 11.76 14.83
N ASP A 610 -4.72 11.35 14.22
CA ASP A 610 -5.38 12.04 13.10
C ASP A 610 -4.51 12.26 11.85
N LYS A 611 -3.68 11.26 11.55
CA LYS A 611 -2.73 11.28 10.41
C LYS A 611 -3.18 10.48 9.19
N GLY A 612 -4.41 9.99 9.16
CA GLY A 612 -4.91 9.10 8.10
C GLY A 612 -4.46 7.64 8.23
N ILE A 613 -3.76 7.30 9.32
CA ILE A 613 -3.27 5.95 9.61
C ILE A 613 -4.41 5.10 10.18
N TYR A 614 -4.46 3.82 9.83
CA TYR A 614 -5.45 2.85 10.32
C TYR A 614 -4.84 1.44 10.45
N ASN A 615 -5.56 0.53 11.13
CA ASN A 615 -5.01 -0.77 11.54
C ASN A 615 -5.41 -1.98 10.68
N ALA A 616 -6.37 -1.86 9.76
CA ALA A 616 -6.78 -2.97 8.89
C ALA A 616 -7.37 -2.51 7.56
N GLU A 617 -6.96 -3.14 6.46
CA GLU A 617 -7.51 -2.86 5.13
C GLU A 617 -8.90 -3.47 4.96
N ASN A 618 -9.02 -4.79 5.14
CA ASN A 618 -10.28 -5.51 4.95
C ASN A 618 -10.77 -6.07 6.29
N VAL A 619 -11.95 -5.63 6.74
CA VAL A 619 -12.58 -6.10 7.98
C VAL A 619 -13.92 -6.76 7.65
N ILE A 620 -14.01 -8.06 7.93
CA ILE A 620 -15.20 -8.86 7.68
C ILE A 620 -15.69 -9.45 9.00
N ILE A 621 -16.90 -9.11 9.40
CA ILE A 621 -17.55 -9.62 10.61
C ILE A 621 -18.89 -10.20 10.17
N ARG A 622 -19.02 -11.51 10.22
CA ARG A 622 -20.20 -12.21 9.72
C ARG A 622 -20.73 -13.23 10.70
N ASN A 623 -22.04 -13.29 10.81
CA ASN A 623 -22.69 -14.31 11.61
C ASN A 623 -22.22 -14.30 13.09
N CYS A 624 -21.96 -13.11 13.64
CA CYS A 624 -21.43 -12.95 14.99
C CYS A 624 -22.50 -12.43 15.96
N ILE A 625 -22.46 -12.91 17.20
CA ILE A 625 -23.32 -12.45 18.29
C ILE A 625 -22.47 -11.66 19.28
N PHE A 626 -22.94 -10.46 19.62
CA PHE A 626 -22.42 -9.61 20.69
C PHE A 626 -23.55 -9.44 21.71
N THR A 627 -23.40 -9.98 22.90
CA THR A 627 -24.45 -9.91 23.94
C THR A 627 -23.90 -9.49 25.29
N ASP A 628 -24.65 -8.65 26.01
CA ASP A 628 -24.35 -8.30 27.41
C ASP A 628 -22.94 -7.70 27.57
N MET A 629 -22.73 -6.58 26.88
CA MET A 629 -21.45 -5.88 26.83
C MET A 629 -21.57 -4.46 27.37
N LEU A 630 -20.70 -4.06 28.31
CA LEU A 630 -20.68 -2.69 28.83
C LEU A 630 -19.96 -1.70 27.90
N ALA A 631 -18.95 -2.17 27.16
CA ALA A 631 -18.25 -1.39 26.14
C ALA A 631 -18.82 -1.63 24.73
N GLY A 632 -18.41 -0.80 23.77
CA GLY A 632 -18.74 -0.98 22.35
C GLY A 632 -18.24 -2.30 21.77
N ALA A 633 -19.00 -2.87 20.83
CA ALA A 633 -18.65 -4.13 20.18
C ALA A 633 -17.51 -3.94 19.16
N ILE A 634 -17.61 -2.94 18.29
CA ILE A 634 -16.69 -2.74 17.16
C ILE A 634 -16.25 -1.28 17.13
N ASN A 635 -14.94 -1.04 17.07
CA ASN A 635 -14.38 0.30 16.96
C ASN A 635 -13.31 0.34 15.88
N ILE A 636 -13.56 1.04 14.78
CA ILE A 636 -12.63 1.20 13.65
C ILE A 636 -12.39 2.68 13.43
N TYR A 637 -11.11 3.05 13.39
CA TYR A 637 -10.68 4.44 13.34
C TYR A 637 -9.66 4.69 12.24
N ARG A 638 -9.93 5.71 11.43
CA ARG A 638 -8.98 6.40 10.56
C ARG A 638 -9.21 7.90 10.70
N GLY A 639 -8.50 8.55 11.61
CA GLY A 639 -8.65 9.99 11.85
C GLY A 639 -7.91 10.87 10.85
N GLY A 640 -8.26 12.15 10.80
CA GLY A 640 -7.61 13.15 9.94
C GLY A 640 -8.29 13.35 8.58
N ASN A 641 -7.60 14.06 7.68
CA ASN A 641 -8.11 14.44 6.36
C ASN A 641 -7.25 13.92 5.20
N ASP A 642 -6.46 12.86 5.45
CA ASP A 642 -5.66 12.22 4.40
C ASP A 642 -6.56 11.55 3.34
N GLU A 643 -6.17 11.71 2.08
CA GLU A 643 -6.87 11.19 0.89
C GLU A 643 -5.95 10.23 0.09
N SER A 644 -4.89 9.72 0.71
CA SER A 644 -3.81 8.98 0.05
C SER A 644 -4.02 7.45 0.12
N THR A 645 -4.96 6.99 0.95
CA THR A 645 -5.24 5.58 1.22
C THR A 645 -6.59 5.13 0.65
N THR A 646 -6.85 3.82 0.65
CA THR A 646 -8.04 3.18 0.06
C THR A 646 -9.03 2.67 1.10
N GLY A 647 -8.54 2.16 2.23
CA GLY A 647 -9.35 1.57 3.28
C GLY A 647 -9.65 2.53 4.45
N PRO A 648 -10.26 2.01 5.54
CA PRO A 648 -10.73 0.62 5.67
C PRO A 648 -11.95 0.24 4.80
N PHE A 649 -12.03 -1.03 4.43
CA PHE A 649 -13.19 -1.71 3.82
C PHE A 649 -13.87 -2.59 4.87
N VAL A 650 -15.11 -2.28 5.23
CA VAL A 650 -15.81 -2.93 6.35
C VAL A 650 -17.07 -3.63 5.88
N THR A 651 -17.22 -4.91 6.19
CA THR A 651 -18.46 -5.67 6.03
C THR A 651 -18.90 -6.22 7.38
N ILE A 652 -20.09 -5.83 7.82
CA ILE A 652 -20.78 -6.38 9.00
C ILE A 652 -22.10 -6.95 8.50
N ASP A 653 -22.26 -8.27 8.56
CA ASP A 653 -23.39 -8.94 7.92
C ASP A 653 -23.91 -10.10 8.76
N HIS A 654 -25.23 -10.20 8.92
CA HIS A 654 -25.86 -11.25 9.74
C HIS A 654 -25.39 -11.27 11.20
N CYS A 655 -25.20 -10.10 11.83
CA CYS A 655 -24.78 -10.02 13.22
C CYS A 655 -25.95 -9.69 14.17
N ILE A 656 -25.84 -10.09 15.43
CA ILE A 656 -26.77 -9.69 16.50
C ILE A 656 -26.00 -8.92 17.56
N PHE A 657 -26.46 -7.72 17.88
CA PHE A 657 -26.02 -6.89 18.99
C PHE A 657 -27.17 -6.82 19.99
N ASN A 658 -27.04 -7.49 21.13
CA ASN A 658 -28.07 -7.62 22.15
C ASN A 658 -27.58 -7.05 23.48
N ASN A 659 -28.22 -6.00 24.01
CA ASN A 659 -27.78 -5.37 25.26
C ASN A 659 -26.29 -4.94 25.25
N VAL A 660 -25.90 -4.16 24.24
CA VAL A 660 -24.52 -3.66 24.08
C VAL A 660 -24.45 -2.13 24.29
N GLU A 661 -23.52 -1.68 25.14
CA GLU A 661 -23.12 -0.27 25.36
C GLU A 661 -24.30 0.71 25.48
N ASN A 662 -25.10 0.53 26.54
CA ASN A 662 -26.32 1.32 26.77
C ASN A 662 -26.09 2.63 27.55
N ARG A 663 -24.85 2.96 27.92
CA ARG A 663 -24.54 4.18 28.68
C ARG A 663 -24.87 5.43 27.89
N GLU A 664 -25.05 6.53 28.61
CA GLU A 664 -25.21 7.85 27.98
C GLU A 664 -24.02 8.15 27.07
N GLN A 665 -24.30 8.57 25.84
CA GLN A 665 -23.30 8.83 24.78
C GLN A 665 -22.51 7.60 24.29
N GLY A 666 -22.85 6.39 24.77
CA GLY A 666 -22.26 5.13 24.33
C GLY A 666 -22.44 4.85 22.84
N CYS A 667 -21.63 3.93 22.29
CA CYS A 667 -21.67 3.55 20.89
C CYS A 667 -21.37 2.05 20.70
N VAL A 668 -22.27 1.32 20.03
CA VAL A 668 -22.11 -0.13 19.77
C VAL A 668 -21.08 -0.38 18.65
N VAL A 669 -21.28 0.26 17.49
CA VAL A 669 -20.39 0.15 16.33
C VAL A 669 -19.89 1.53 15.93
N LYS A 670 -18.58 1.76 16.04
CA LYS A 670 -17.94 3.05 15.70
C LYS A 670 -17.07 2.87 14.47
N LEU A 671 -17.34 3.62 13.41
CA LEU A 671 -16.68 3.52 12.09
C LEU A 671 -16.27 4.92 11.62
N LEU A 672 -15.19 5.46 12.19
CA LEU A 672 -14.73 6.82 11.86
C LEU A 672 -13.69 6.79 10.74
N GLY A 673 -13.92 7.54 9.67
CA GLY A 673 -13.04 7.62 8.50
C GLY A 673 -12.98 6.37 7.63
N VAL A 674 -13.92 5.44 7.81
CA VAL A 674 -14.08 4.23 6.97
C VAL A 674 -14.55 4.64 5.58
N GLN A 675 -13.81 4.27 4.53
CA GLN A 675 -14.10 4.70 3.15
C GLN A 675 -15.13 3.83 2.44
N TYR A 676 -15.25 2.57 2.84
CA TYR A 676 -16.30 1.67 2.36
C TYR A 676 -16.89 0.88 3.52
N ALA A 677 -18.22 0.88 3.62
CA ALA A 677 -18.90 0.01 4.58
C ALA A 677 -20.22 -0.56 4.07
N ARG A 678 -20.47 -1.83 4.40
CA ARG A 678 -21.77 -2.49 4.29
C ARG A 678 -22.13 -3.07 5.64
N ILE A 679 -23.17 -2.50 6.27
CA ILE A 679 -23.80 -3.10 7.44
C ILE A 679 -25.17 -3.58 7.03
N THR A 680 -25.32 -4.90 6.93
CA THR A 680 -26.53 -5.53 6.42
C THR A 680 -27.02 -6.64 7.32
N ASN A 681 -28.32 -6.95 7.20
CA ASN A 681 -28.91 -8.15 7.77
C ASN A 681 -28.68 -8.32 9.27
N SER A 682 -28.49 -7.24 10.03
CA SER A 682 -28.06 -7.29 11.42
C SER A 682 -29.14 -6.77 12.37
N ILE A 683 -29.19 -7.32 13.58
CA ILE A 683 -30.13 -6.92 14.64
C ILE A 683 -29.40 -6.12 15.71
N PHE A 684 -29.87 -4.92 15.99
CA PHE A 684 -29.55 -4.14 17.18
C PHE A 684 -30.77 -4.19 18.11
N ASN A 685 -30.68 -4.99 19.17
CA ASN A 685 -31.70 -5.22 20.16
C ASN A 685 -31.26 -4.62 21.50
N HIS A 686 -32.00 -3.66 22.04
CA HIS A 686 -31.67 -3.00 23.32
C HIS A 686 -30.20 -2.53 23.37
N SER A 687 -29.65 -2.03 22.26
CA SER A 687 -28.21 -1.74 22.15
C SER A 687 -27.96 -0.30 21.72
N GLY A 688 -27.08 0.39 22.43
CA GLY A 688 -26.78 1.81 22.23
C GLY A 688 -27.86 2.75 22.74
N GLN A 689 -28.76 2.32 23.65
CA GLN A 689 -29.96 3.06 24.05
C GLN A 689 -29.68 4.49 24.54
N GLY A 690 -28.68 4.66 25.41
CA GLY A 690 -28.26 5.97 25.91
C GLY A 690 -27.48 6.82 24.89
N GLY A 691 -27.24 6.31 23.68
CA GLY A 691 -26.38 6.96 22.69
C GLY A 691 -26.66 6.50 21.26
N ARG A 692 -25.75 5.67 20.73
CA ARG A 692 -25.67 5.33 19.31
C ARG A 692 -25.58 3.82 19.10
N SER A 693 -26.34 3.29 18.15
CA SER A 693 -26.09 1.95 17.63
C SER A 693 -24.92 1.96 16.64
N ILE A 694 -24.84 2.98 15.80
CA ILE A 694 -23.74 3.13 14.84
C ILE A 694 -23.32 4.59 14.76
N TRP A 695 -22.01 4.85 14.66
CA TRP A 695 -21.46 6.19 14.46
C TRP A 695 -20.46 6.22 13.30
N PHE A 696 -20.76 7.06 12.30
CA PHE A 696 -19.89 7.40 11.20
C PHE A 696 -19.44 8.87 11.24
N GLU A 697 -18.22 9.10 10.78
CA GLU A 697 -17.70 10.42 10.39
C GLU A 697 -17.15 10.26 8.97
N GLU A 698 -18.06 10.19 8.01
CA GLU A 698 -17.79 9.89 6.61
C GLU A 698 -17.58 11.15 5.76
N MET A 699 -16.75 11.03 4.73
CA MET A 699 -16.57 12.02 3.69
C MET A 699 -17.65 11.88 2.61
N GLY A 700 -17.87 12.95 1.83
CA GLY A 700 -18.97 13.00 0.85
C GLY A 700 -18.86 12.01 -0.31
N TRP A 701 -17.70 11.37 -0.47
CA TRP A 701 -17.40 10.37 -1.50
C TRP A 701 -17.27 8.94 -0.95
N ASP A 702 -17.38 8.75 0.37
CA ASP A 702 -17.26 7.42 0.97
C ASP A 702 -18.49 6.57 0.60
N ASP A 703 -18.26 5.29 0.28
CA ASP A 703 -19.31 4.37 -0.15
C ASP A 703 -19.81 3.55 1.03
N ILE A 704 -20.78 4.09 1.77
CA ILE A 704 -21.29 3.51 3.00
C ILE A 704 -22.79 3.25 2.90
N LYS A 705 -23.22 2.06 3.34
CA LYS A 705 -24.63 1.66 3.37
C LYS A 705 -25.00 0.84 4.60
N VAL A 706 -26.13 1.19 5.22
CA VAL A 706 -26.79 0.46 6.30
C VAL A 706 -28.20 0.07 5.85
N ASP A 707 -28.47 -1.21 5.60
CA ASP A 707 -29.75 -1.65 5.01
C ASP A 707 -30.12 -3.07 5.42
N HIS A 708 -31.41 -3.40 5.43
CA HIS A 708 -31.93 -4.69 5.96
C HIS A 708 -31.52 -4.97 7.41
N CYS A 709 -31.29 -3.93 8.21
CA CYS A 709 -31.00 -4.06 9.65
C CYS A 709 -32.25 -3.80 10.48
N ASN A 710 -32.33 -4.41 11.67
CA ASN A 710 -33.40 -4.19 12.62
C ASN A 710 -32.90 -3.45 13.86
N PHE A 711 -33.51 -2.32 14.21
CA PHE A 711 -33.16 -1.48 15.36
C PHE A 711 -34.33 -1.45 16.35
N TYR A 712 -34.37 -2.40 17.27
CA TYR A 712 -35.42 -2.49 18.30
C TYR A 712 -34.93 -1.97 19.64
N GLU A 713 -35.61 -0.95 20.16
CA GLU A 713 -35.20 -0.22 21.38
C GLU A 713 -33.69 0.08 21.38
N ALA A 714 -33.20 0.57 20.24
CA ALA A 714 -31.78 0.77 19.98
C ALA A 714 -31.45 2.25 19.83
N GLY A 715 -30.17 2.58 19.99
CA GLY A 715 -29.64 3.91 19.77
C GLY A 715 -29.81 4.42 18.34
N ARG A 716 -29.43 5.69 18.12
CA ARG A 716 -29.45 6.27 16.77
C ARG A 716 -28.30 5.75 15.92
N VAL A 717 -28.49 5.77 14.60
CA VAL A 717 -27.39 5.77 13.63
C VAL A 717 -26.98 7.22 13.38
N GLN A 718 -25.76 7.59 13.73
CA GLN A 718 -25.21 8.94 13.52
C GLN A 718 -24.31 8.94 12.28
N SER A 719 -24.52 9.92 11.40
CA SER A 719 -23.87 10.08 10.10
C SER A 719 -23.69 11.58 9.84
N PHE A 720 -22.56 11.95 9.23
CA PHE A 720 -22.27 13.35 8.92
C PHE A 720 -23.14 13.87 7.76
N TYR A 721 -23.24 13.11 6.66
CA TYR A 721 -23.99 13.52 5.46
C TYR A 721 -25.44 13.01 5.45
N GLY A 722 -25.79 12.02 6.27
CA GLY A 722 -27.13 11.47 6.40
C GLY A 722 -27.62 10.64 5.20
N ARG A 723 -26.71 10.17 4.33
CA ARG A 723 -27.05 9.52 3.05
C ARG A 723 -26.93 7.99 3.02
N LEU A 724 -26.52 7.38 4.13
CA LEU A 724 -26.16 5.96 4.18
C LEU A 724 -27.32 5.00 4.52
N MET A 725 -28.46 5.51 4.97
CA MET A 725 -29.57 4.67 5.42
C MET A 725 -30.37 4.12 4.24
N GLY A 726 -30.40 2.79 4.11
CA GLY A 726 -31.26 2.07 3.18
C GLY A 726 -32.73 2.00 3.63
N LYS A 727 -33.61 1.68 2.68
CA LYS A 727 -35.07 1.68 2.88
C LYS A 727 -35.62 0.45 3.61
N ASN A 728 -34.84 -0.63 3.73
CA ASN A 728 -35.33 -1.92 4.24
C ASN A 728 -35.03 -2.13 5.73
N ASN A 729 -34.61 -1.07 6.44
CA ASN A 729 -34.38 -1.12 7.88
C ASN A 729 -35.72 -1.16 8.65
N SER A 730 -35.77 -1.89 9.77
CA SER A 730 -36.98 -2.06 10.58
C SER A 730 -36.74 -1.81 12.08
N LYS A 731 -37.82 -1.78 12.86
CA LYS A 731 -37.81 -1.63 14.33
C LYS A 731 -38.73 -2.64 15.03
N LEU A 732 -38.65 -3.89 14.60
CA LEU A 732 -39.52 -4.98 15.06
C LEU A 732 -38.89 -5.69 16.25
N ASN A 733 -39.70 -6.05 17.24
CA ASN A 733 -39.23 -6.86 18.36
C ASN A 733 -38.75 -8.23 17.83
N PRO A 734 -37.48 -8.63 18.03
CA PRO A 734 -36.99 -9.92 17.56
C PRO A 734 -37.69 -11.12 18.20
N MET A 735 -38.17 -10.95 19.44
CA MET A 735 -38.77 -12.00 20.27
C MET A 735 -37.93 -13.27 20.32
N PHE A 736 -36.60 -13.12 20.52
CA PHE A 736 -35.67 -14.25 20.57
C PHE A 736 -36.18 -15.37 21.48
N VAL A 737 -35.90 -16.62 21.10
CA VAL A 737 -36.27 -17.79 21.91
C VAL A 737 -35.64 -17.64 23.30
N LYS A 738 -36.46 -17.73 24.35
CA LYS A 738 -35.99 -17.55 25.73
C LYS A 738 -34.91 -18.59 26.08
N ASN A 739 -33.88 -18.14 26.81
CA ASN A 739 -32.76 -18.97 27.27
C ASN A 739 -31.91 -19.59 26.15
N ASP A 740 -31.99 -19.07 24.92
CA ASP A 740 -31.12 -19.48 23.83
C ASP A 740 -29.89 -18.57 23.74
N GLU A 741 -28.71 -19.11 24.04
CA GLU A 741 -27.43 -18.40 23.90
C GLU A 741 -27.12 -18.05 22.43
N LYS A 742 -27.80 -18.68 21.46
CA LYS A 742 -27.66 -18.39 20.03
C LYS A 742 -28.62 -17.30 19.53
N LEU A 743 -29.47 -16.75 20.41
CA LEU A 743 -30.43 -15.68 20.09
C LEU A 743 -31.22 -15.97 18.81
N GLN A 744 -31.75 -17.19 18.68
CA GLN A 744 -32.52 -17.58 17.51
C GLN A 744 -33.86 -16.87 17.44
N LEU A 745 -34.26 -16.53 16.22
CA LEU A 745 -35.59 -15.99 15.95
C LEU A 745 -36.64 -17.12 16.00
N PRO A 746 -37.80 -16.87 16.63
CA PRO A 746 -38.88 -17.85 16.69
C PRO A 746 -39.46 -18.15 15.30
N ALA A 747 -40.14 -19.29 15.18
CA ALA A 747 -40.65 -19.80 13.91
C ALA A 747 -41.45 -18.77 13.09
N GLY A 748 -42.31 -17.98 13.75
CA GLY A 748 -43.17 -16.95 13.15
C GLY A 748 -42.64 -15.51 13.23
N SER A 749 -41.34 -15.30 13.47
CA SER A 749 -40.78 -13.95 13.54
C SER A 749 -40.96 -13.18 12.23
N GLN A 750 -41.38 -11.93 12.32
CA GLN A 750 -41.49 -11.01 11.18
C GLN A 750 -40.13 -10.60 10.60
N LEU A 751 -39.03 -10.93 11.28
CA LEU A 751 -37.66 -10.71 10.80
C LEU A 751 -37.17 -11.84 9.90
N LYS A 752 -37.95 -12.93 9.76
CA LYS A 752 -37.68 -13.95 8.75
C LYS A 752 -38.01 -13.42 7.36
N ASN A 753 -37.20 -13.82 6.38
CA ASN A 753 -37.29 -13.42 4.97
C ASN A 753 -37.13 -11.90 4.72
N LYS A 754 -36.55 -11.17 5.68
CA LYS A 754 -36.27 -9.72 5.56
C LYS A 754 -34.80 -9.40 5.32
N ALA A 755 -33.92 -10.39 5.34
CA ALA A 755 -32.55 -10.19 4.93
C ALA A 755 -32.46 -9.99 3.40
N SER A 756 -31.41 -9.32 2.94
CA SER A 756 -31.15 -9.06 1.53
C SER A 756 -30.94 -10.32 0.69
N ASP A 757 -30.65 -11.45 1.33
CA ASP A 757 -30.52 -12.77 0.72
C ASP A 757 -31.80 -13.62 0.78
N GLY A 758 -32.91 -13.03 1.24
CA GLY A 758 -34.20 -13.72 1.42
C GLY A 758 -34.28 -14.58 2.68
N GLY A 759 -33.24 -14.59 3.52
CA GLY A 759 -33.18 -15.30 4.80
C GLY A 759 -33.66 -14.44 5.98
N ALA A 760 -33.30 -14.88 7.19
CA ALA A 760 -33.60 -14.15 8.41
C ALA A 760 -32.57 -13.03 8.68
N VAL A 761 -33.03 -11.88 9.17
CA VAL A 761 -32.15 -10.84 9.72
C VAL A 761 -31.56 -11.37 11.03
N GLY A 762 -30.27 -11.12 11.29
CA GLY A 762 -29.51 -11.74 12.39
C GLY A 762 -28.72 -12.97 11.92
N ILE A 763 -28.47 -13.90 12.82
CA ILE A 763 -27.65 -15.11 12.55
C ILE A 763 -28.30 -16.03 11.52
N LYS A 764 -27.48 -16.63 10.65
CA LYS A 764 -27.86 -17.64 9.64
C LYS A 764 -27.96 -19.05 10.19
#